data_AF-A0A0G4MX55-F1
#
_entry.id   AF-A0A0G4MX55-F1
#
_cell.length_a   1.000
_cell.length_b   1.000
_cell.length_c   1.000
_cell.angle_alpha   90.00
_cell.angle_beta   90.00
_cell.angle_gamma   90.00
#
_symmetry.space_group_name_H-M   'P 1'
#
loop_
_entity.id
_entity.type
_entity.pdbx_description
1 polymer ?
#
loop_
_entity_poly.entity_id
_entity_poly.type
_entity_poly.pdbx_seq_one_letter_code
_entity_poly.pdbx_strand_id
1 'polypeptide(L)'
;MKTKHAYALGALAALANVASADLRFRSRPELAIPRLNITTPAYGHATEKGLIFITPYEGFAEGHKGPTQPGAYIFRDDGELVWSGTGFHAGWVANFRPETWDGKQYLRAFQGTLDGLHGRMYGYHTLLGNDYEVAKVVRAGSHRLVSAHEFRVVDGKTALIETPIPRTISLKPWGGSDDQRWIVSGGFQEVDIETGDVLFEWESLDHVDPKLSAFPPDFGPGLPGSGRNETDAWNYFRINSVDKDDEGHYLLSARNITALFKINGTSGEIIWQLGGYRGGSDFEIAETEGFAFQHHARFRGLKIRPYSRARVVQLNHTSGVATSLRTYDAPDGLSARTQGSVQLLPNGNVFVKWGEAGAVTEFRDGGQVLFHAYLDSAPVSRFVQSYRGFRANWTAIPAEEPDIATFVSRESTLTFLDIFVSWNGDTETKTWQVYSCPSTGESAVLVGKAQRDGFETKIRLHGIHDLESPVLFAEAVDGNGKTLGKTRDVSVSGNPASAWDRQPAMIVHQPALPSGVVLSIDTAIMPLLTLGFYALQLDRGNIGNALTDFFLRDVGITQNQFNVGQQLLPLGIIILEMPSNLVLYRIGPVLWLGGQMMAWTFQKGLAAYFVTRFLLGLGEAGFIPGSLYTITRWYKRNETSKRFSIFFLGNMLASATSGLIAFGIHTVHKEYCCLGQRAHLDHCVRDKAAAAATSTGCVAKKPKPQIKSKAARPIRDLDRPVTSSFLDFAALNLQQCWLAYYILDNFHGAKVQENFAETDGFVVPMKYDKAIDALVVAALSQATSWANANRPWQERIEQGGIEQLQNALRPGGMQNRKSKLLTTLLRDVKARYVK
;
A
#
# COMPACT_ATOMS: atom_id res chain seq x y z
N MET A 1 31.21 -10.70 53.04
CA MET A 1 31.59 -10.40 51.65
C MET A 1 30.81 -9.18 51.18
N LYS A 2 31.48 -8.13 50.69
CA LYS A 2 30.87 -6.89 50.18
C LYS A 2 30.90 -6.87 48.64
N THR A 3 30.23 -5.88 48.05
CA THR A 3 30.39 -5.33 46.68
C THR A 3 30.19 -6.28 45.47
N LYS A 4 29.08 -6.10 44.74
CA LYS A 4 28.98 -6.23 43.26
C LYS A 4 27.62 -5.78 42.66
N HIS A 5 27.01 -4.69 43.15
CA HIS A 5 25.70 -4.19 42.69
C HIS A 5 25.70 -2.68 42.32
N ALA A 6 26.83 -2.12 41.84
CA ALA A 6 27.01 -0.67 41.68
C ALA A 6 27.40 -0.18 40.26
N TYR A 7 27.43 -1.03 39.24
CA TYR A 7 27.96 -0.67 37.91
C TYR A 7 27.01 -0.88 36.71
N ALA A 8 25.71 -1.12 36.94
CA ALA A 8 24.75 -1.32 35.85
C ALA A 8 23.99 -0.04 35.41
N LEU A 9 23.82 0.96 36.29
CA LEU A 9 23.05 2.18 35.95
C LEU A 9 23.84 3.23 35.16
N GLY A 10 25.17 3.15 35.08
CA GLY A 10 26.00 4.17 34.40
C GLY A 10 26.06 4.07 32.88
N ALA A 11 25.70 2.92 32.29
CA ALA A 11 25.92 2.63 30.87
C ALA A 11 24.67 2.82 29.97
N LEU A 12 23.49 2.97 30.56
CA LEU A 12 22.23 3.12 29.80
C LEU A 12 21.93 4.54 29.34
N ALA A 13 22.60 5.56 29.90
CA ALA A 13 22.43 6.96 29.51
C ALA A 13 23.11 7.34 28.17
N ALA A 14 23.91 6.44 27.59
CA ALA A 14 24.73 6.72 26.40
C ALA A 14 24.24 6.06 25.10
N LEU A 15 23.09 5.36 25.12
CA LEU A 15 22.57 4.60 23.97
C LEU A 15 21.12 4.95 23.59
N ALA A 16 20.59 6.06 24.10
CA ALA A 16 19.47 6.72 23.45
C ALA A 16 19.98 7.34 22.15
N ASN A 17 19.73 6.68 21.01
CA ASN A 17 19.82 7.35 19.71
C ASN A 17 18.83 8.51 19.74
N VAL A 18 19.35 9.72 19.93
CA VAL A 18 18.56 10.94 19.99
C VAL A 18 17.81 11.06 18.67
N ALA A 19 16.48 10.98 18.77
CA ALA A 19 15.58 11.47 17.75
C ALA A 19 16.01 12.89 17.36
N SER A 20 16.59 13.06 16.16
CA SER A 20 17.03 14.38 15.67
C SER A 20 15.85 15.26 15.26
N ALA A 21 15.00 15.60 16.23
CA ALA A 21 14.51 16.96 16.30
C ALA A 21 15.73 17.88 16.37
N ASP A 22 15.80 18.89 15.50
CA ASP A 22 16.86 19.92 15.61
C ASP A 22 16.57 20.89 16.77
N LEU A 23 15.44 20.68 17.47
CA LEU A 23 14.91 21.47 18.58
C LEU A 23 14.75 22.97 18.24
N ARG A 24 14.57 23.30 16.95
CA ARG A 24 14.34 24.67 16.47
C ARG A 24 13.08 25.28 17.08
N PHE A 25 12.02 24.48 17.21
CA PHE A 25 10.75 24.90 17.79
C PHE A 25 10.47 24.13 19.09
N ARG A 26 10.10 24.84 20.14
CA ARG A 26 9.82 24.32 21.49
C ARG A 26 8.37 23.90 21.68
N SER A 27 7.45 24.59 21.01
CA SER A 27 6.03 24.26 20.92
C SER A 27 5.78 23.09 19.96
N ARG A 28 6.62 22.95 18.92
CA ARG A 28 6.55 21.90 17.89
C ARG A 28 7.87 21.10 17.76
N PRO A 29 8.30 20.39 18.83
CA PRO A 29 9.60 19.72 18.86
C PRO A 29 9.69 18.52 17.89
N GLU A 30 8.57 18.06 17.32
CA GLU A 30 8.53 17.01 16.31
C GLU A 30 8.83 17.49 14.88
N LEU A 31 8.84 18.81 14.64
CA LEU A 31 9.20 19.39 13.35
C LEU A 31 10.73 19.41 13.16
N ALA A 32 11.21 18.68 12.15
CA ALA A 32 12.60 18.61 11.71
C ALA A 32 12.70 19.11 10.26
N ILE A 33 12.35 20.38 10.07
CA ILE A 33 12.15 20.99 8.76
C ILE A 33 13.45 21.21 7.97
N PRO A 34 13.39 21.19 6.62
CA PRO A 34 14.45 21.76 5.80
C PRO A 34 14.70 23.22 6.17
N ARG A 35 15.96 23.63 6.09
CA ARG A 35 16.39 25.03 6.25
C ARG A 35 16.98 25.49 4.91
N LEU A 36 16.63 26.68 4.44
CA LEU A 36 17.14 27.21 3.17
C LEU A 36 18.53 27.85 3.35
N ASN A 37 19.53 27.44 2.55
CA ASN A 37 20.79 28.18 2.46
C ASN A 37 20.60 29.35 1.49
N ILE A 38 20.21 30.50 2.03
CA ILE A 38 19.98 31.73 1.26
C ILE A 38 21.34 32.39 0.99
N THR A 39 21.86 32.18 -0.22
CA THR A 39 23.13 32.78 -0.69
C THR A 39 22.94 34.18 -1.28
N THR A 40 21.70 34.54 -1.66
CA THR A 40 21.33 35.92 -1.99
C THR A 40 19.98 36.24 -1.34
N PRO A 41 19.96 37.03 -0.24
CA PRO A 41 18.73 37.49 0.40
C PRO A 41 17.84 38.30 -0.53
N ALA A 42 16.53 38.33 -0.25
CA ALA A 42 15.57 39.07 -1.05
C ALA A 42 15.89 40.58 -1.07
N TYR A 43 15.95 41.16 -2.27
CA TYR A 43 16.34 42.55 -2.50
C TYR A 43 15.18 43.54 -2.23
N GLY A 44 14.79 43.65 -0.96
CA GLY A 44 13.81 44.64 -0.48
C GLY A 44 12.50 44.62 -1.29
N HIS A 45 12.09 45.79 -1.81
CA HIS A 45 10.87 45.92 -2.61
C HIS A 45 11.00 45.46 -4.08
N ALA A 46 12.17 44.99 -4.52
CA ALA A 46 12.35 44.50 -5.89
C ALA A 46 11.97 43.02 -6.05
N THR A 47 12.17 42.21 -5.01
CA THR A 47 11.67 40.83 -4.95
C THR A 47 10.15 40.85 -4.85
N GLU A 48 9.48 39.95 -5.56
CA GLU A 48 8.02 39.89 -5.55
C GLU A 48 7.48 39.47 -4.18
N LYS A 49 6.39 40.10 -3.75
CA LYS A 49 5.73 39.75 -2.48
C LYS A 49 5.10 38.37 -2.58
N GLY A 50 5.33 37.54 -1.56
CA GLY A 50 4.68 36.25 -1.43
C GLY A 50 5.44 35.31 -0.52
N LEU A 51 5.05 34.04 -0.59
CA LEU A 51 5.66 32.91 0.09
C LEU A 51 6.22 31.93 -0.96
N ILE A 52 7.22 31.16 -0.54
CA ILE A 52 7.92 30.17 -1.37
C ILE A 52 7.33 28.79 -1.11
N PHE A 53 6.81 28.15 -2.16
CA PHE A 53 6.18 26.83 -2.13
C PHE A 53 7.13 25.80 -2.77
N ILE A 54 7.52 24.79 -2.00
CA ILE A 54 8.46 23.74 -2.43
C ILE A 54 8.11 22.38 -1.82
N THR A 55 8.52 21.31 -2.49
CA THR A 55 8.38 19.93 -2.00
C THR A 55 9.74 19.22 -1.87
N PRO A 56 10.60 19.59 -0.91
CA PRO A 56 11.92 18.98 -0.75
C PRO A 56 11.88 17.48 -0.39
N TYR A 57 12.75 16.69 -1.03
CA TYR A 57 12.93 15.24 -0.83
C TYR A 57 14.35 14.77 -1.18
N GLU A 58 14.65 13.50 -0.91
CA GLU A 58 15.96 12.86 -1.17
C GLU A 58 16.23 12.63 -2.66
N GLY A 59 17.42 13.03 -3.14
CA GLY A 59 17.81 12.79 -4.52
C GLY A 59 18.26 11.35 -4.80
N PHE A 60 18.27 10.97 -6.08
CA PHE A 60 18.32 9.56 -6.49
C PHE A 60 19.71 8.89 -6.54
N ALA A 61 20.81 9.65 -6.52
CA ALA A 61 22.14 9.05 -6.68
C ALA A 61 22.72 8.58 -5.34
N GLU A 62 23.62 7.60 -5.39
CA GLU A 62 24.22 7.01 -4.20
C GLU A 62 24.94 8.06 -3.35
N GLY A 63 24.71 8.03 -2.04
CA GLY A 63 25.29 9.00 -1.10
C GLY A 63 24.58 10.36 -1.04
N HIS A 64 23.52 10.58 -1.83
CA HIS A 64 22.58 11.68 -1.57
C HIS A 64 21.95 11.51 -0.18
N LYS A 65 21.58 12.63 0.44
CA LYS A 65 20.85 12.65 1.71
C LYS A 65 19.78 13.73 1.68
N GLY A 66 18.52 13.30 1.77
CA GLY A 66 17.37 14.20 1.82
C GLY A 66 17.17 14.90 3.16
N PRO A 67 16.15 15.77 3.27
CA PRO A 67 15.72 16.31 4.56
C PRO A 67 15.16 15.19 5.45
N THR A 68 15.29 15.34 6.77
CA THR A 68 14.75 14.41 7.78
C THR A 68 13.23 14.20 7.62
N GLN A 69 12.52 15.25 7.24
CA GLN A 69 11.10 15.23 6.89
C GLN A 69 10.91 15.72 5.45
N PRO A 70 10.79 14.82 4.45
CA PRO A 70 10.36 15.20 3.12
C PRO A 70 8.87 15.51 3.12
N GLY A 71 8.45 16.50 2.33
CA GLY A 71 7.06 16.96 2.32
C GLY A 71 6.87 18.28 1.59
N ALA A 72 5.65 18.81 1.63
CA ALA A 72 5.34 20.16 1.17
C ALA A 72 5.62 21.19 2.27
N TYR A 73 6.23 22.31 1.90
CA TYR A 73 6.55 23.40 2.83
C TYR A 73 6.26 24.77 2.22
N ILE A 74 5.87 25.69 3.08
CA ILE A 74 5.71 27.12 2.77
C ILE A 74 6.76 27.89 3.60
N PHE A 75 7.60 28.68 2.93
CA PHE A 75 8.64 29.51 3.55
C PHE A 75 8.45 30.99 3.24
N ARG A 76 8.99 31.85 4.12
CA ARG A 76 9.23 33.28 3.87
C ARG A 76 10.57 33.49 3.17
N ASP A 77 10.81 34.72 2.72
CA ASP A 77 12.04 35.14 2.02
C ASP A 77 13.32 35.11 2.88
N ASP A 78 13.17 35.07 4.20
CA ASP A 78 14.23 34.89 5.20
C ASP A 78 14.48 33.41 5.57
N GLY A 79 13.68 32.48 5.02
CA GLY A 79 13.75 31.05 5.35
C GLY A 79 13.03 30.65 6.64
N GLU A 80 12.23 31.54 7.23
CA GLU A 80 11.30 31.18 8.29
C GLU A 80 10.14 30.33 7.75
N LEU A 81 9.71 29.38 8.58
CA LEU A 81 8.60 28.49 8.26
C LEU A 81 7.27 29.26 8.33
N VAL A 82 6.39 29.01 7.36
CA VAL A 82 4.96 29.34 7.49
C VAL A 82 4.17 28.07 7.75
N TRP A 83 4.40 27.03 6.95
CA TRP A 83 3.66 25.77 7.05
C TRP A 83 4.53 24.54 6.75
N SER A 84 4.34 23.50 7.54
CA SER A 84 4.81 22.14 7.30
C SER A 84 3.63 21.24 6.94
N GLY A 85 3.68 20.64 5.75
CA GLY A 85 2.72 19.64 5.29
C GLY A 85 3.01 18.22 5.78
N THR A 86 3.93 18.06 6.74
CA THR A 86 4.22 16.79 7.40
C THR A 86 2.97 16.31 8.15
N GLY A 87 2.44 15.13 7.80
CA GLY A 87 1.19 14.59 8.34
C GLY A 87 -0.05 14.88 7.49
N PHE A 88 -0.09 15.99 6.76
CA PHE A 88 -1.20 16.36 5.86
C PHE A 88 -1.18 15.60 4.53
N HIS A 89 0.01 15.26 4.03
CA HIS A 89 0.18 14.51 2.77
C HIS A 89 0.79 13.13 3.03
N ALA A 90 0.33 12.12 2.29
CA ALA A 90 0.83 10.76 2.36
C ALA A 90 1.80 10.44 1.21
N GLY A 91 3.03 10.07 1.55
CA GLY A 91 4.04 9.67 0.58
C GLY A 91 4.82 10.84 0.00
N TRP A 92 5.16 10.75 -1.29
CA TRP A 92 5.92 11.79 -2.00
C TRP A 92 5.00 12.87 -2.57
N VAL A 93 5.42 14.13 -2.48
CA VAL A 93 4.59 15.31 -2.77
C VAL A 93 5.21 16.16 -3.89
N ALA A 94 4.38 16.67 -4.79
CA ALA A 94 4.80 17.51 -5.92
C ALA A 94 3.74 18.53 -6.35
N ASN A 95 4.11 19.44 -7.26
CA ASN A 95 3.25 20.51 -7.81
C ASN A 95 2.57 21.44 -6.78
N PHE A 96 3.11 21.50 -5.56
CA PHE A 96 2.56 22.26 -4.45
C PHE A 96 2.57 23.78 -4.70
N ARG A 97 1.39 24.42 -4.76
CA ARG A 97 1.20 25.88 -4.79
C ARG A 97 -0.28 26.28 -4.62
N PRO A 98 -0.58 27.57 -4.38
CA PRO A 98 -1.93 28.09 -4.54
C PRO A 98 -2.47 27.93 -5.96
N GLU A 99 -3.77 27.74 -6.07
CA GLU A 99 -4.53 27.70 -7.30
C GLU A 99 -5.98 28.16 -7.08
N THR A 100 -6.60 28.69 -8.14
CA THR A 100 -8.00 29.16 -8.07
C THR A 100 -8.96 28.08 -8.58
N TRP A 101 -9.97 27.72 -7.80
CA TRP A 101 -11.06 26.83 -8.19
C TRP A 101 -12.39 27.38 -7.63
N ASP A 102 -13.44 27.43 -8.45
CA ASP A 102 -14.75 28.04 -8.12
C ASP A 102 -14.64 29.44 -7.46
N GLY A 103 -13.75 30.29 -8.00
CA GLY A 103 -13.48 31.64 -7.48
C GLY A 103 -12.76 31.70 -6.12
N LYS A 104 -12.44 30.57 -5.50
CA LYS A 104 -11.76 30.47 -4.20
C LYS A 104 -10.31 30.00 -4.36
N GLN A 105 -9.47 30.33 -3.39
CA GLN A 105 -8.08 29.89 -3.34
C GLN A 105 -7.96 28.55 -2.61
N TYR A 106 -7.23 27.61 -3.21
CA TYR A 106 -6.89 26.31 -2.64
C TYR A 106 -5.39 26.04 -2.82
N LEU A 107 -4.78 25.24 -1.95
CA LEU A 107 -3.45 24.69 -2.20
C LEU A 107 -3.59 23.40 -3.01
N ARG A 108 -3.10 23.41 -4.24
CA ARG A 108 -3.00 22.17 -5.02
C ARG A 108 -1.75 21.39 -4.65
N ALA A 109 -1.83 20.06 -4.68
CA ALA A 109 -0.69 19.16 -4.60
C ALA A 109 -0.94 17.87 -5.40
N PHE A 110 0.14 17.18 -5.79
CA PHE A 110 0.13 15.74 -6.04
C PHE A 110 0.63 15.02 -4.81
N GLN A 111 0.01 13.89 -4.44
CA GLN A 111 0.56 12.94 -3.48
C GLN A 111 0.53 11.51 -4.01
N GLY A 112 1.57 10.73 -3.73
CA GLY A 112 1.68 9.36 -4.23
C GLY A 112 3.05 8.72 -4.01
N THR A 113 3.42 7.82 -4.92
CA THR A 113 4.72 7.17 -4.95
C THR A 113 5.59 7.69 -6.11
N LEU A 114 6.90 7.59 -5.93
CA LEU A 114 7.92 7.96 -6.92
C LEU A 114 8.88 6.78 -7.11
N ASP A 115 8.91 6.25 -8.33
CA ASP A 115 9.94 5.36 -8.84
C ASP A 115 11.01 6.22 -9.53
N GLY A 116 12.09 6.51 -8.82
CA GLY A 116 13.21 7.30 -9.32
C GLY A 116 14.00 6.63 -10.45
N LEU A 117 14.00 5.29 -10.54
CA LEU A 117 14.78 4.54 -11.54
C LEU A 117 14.14 4.64 -12.93
N HIS A 118 12.82 4.46 -13.00
CA HIS A 118 12.07 4.58 -14.26
C HIS A 118 11.52 6.01 -14.48
N GLY A 119 11.70 6.90 -13.51
CA GLY A 119 11.13 8.24 -13.48
C GLY A 119 9.60 8.20 -13.57
N ARG A 120 8.95 7.28 -12.85
CA ARG A 120 7.49 7.10 -12.86
C ARG A 120 6.92 7.51 -11.51
N MET A 121 5.68 7.99 -11.51
CA MET A 121 5.01 8.43 -10.30
C MET A 121 3.52 8.16 -10.43
N TYR A 122 2.92 7.64 -9.37
CA TYR A 122 1.52 7.21 -9.37
C TYR A 122 0.86 7.68 -8.08
N GLY A 123 -0.31 8.29 -8.21
CA GLY A 123 -0.99 8.92 -7.08
C GLY A 123 -2.25 9.61 -7.52
N TYR A 124 -2.53 10.74 -6.87
CA TYR A 124 -3.70 11.57 -7.14
C TYR A 124 -3.40 13.02 -6.78
N HIS A 125 -4.23 13.91 -7.32
CA HIS A 125 -4.14 15.33 -7.02
C HIS A 125 -5.16 15.73 -5.95
N THR A 126 -4.77 16.67 -5.10
CA THR A 126 -5.62 17.22 -4.04
C THR A 126 -5.66 18.74 -4.12
N LEU A 127 -6.82 19.29 -3.76
CA LEU A 127 -7.03 20.70 -3.44
C LEU A 127 -7.29 20.79 -1.93
N LEU A 128 -6.44 21.50 -1.21
CA LEU A 128 -6.55 21.74 0.22
C LEU A 128 -7.12 23.14 0.45
N GLY A 129 -8.00 23.30 1.44
CA GLY A 129 -8.58 24.59 1.82
C GLY A 129 -7.59 25.55 2.47
N ASN A 130 -8.08 26.73 2.85
CA ASN A 130 -7.34 27.70 3.66
C ASN A 130 -7.20 27.27 5.15
N ASP A 131 -7.83 26.16 5.50
CA ASP A 131 -7.73 25.41 6.75
C ASP A 131 -6.72 24.25 6.70
N TYR A 132 -6.15 24.00 5.51
CA TYR A 132 -5.28 22.86 5.14
C TYR A 132 -5.96 21.49 5.09
N GLU A 133 -7.29 21.41 5.16
CA GLU A 133 -8.04 20.16 4.99
C GLU A 133 -8.30 19.86 3.51
N VAL A 134 -8.46 18.57 3.17
CA VAL A 134 -8.66 18.14 1.77
C VAL A 134 -10.09 18.45 1.30
N ALA A 135 -10.23 19.55 0.54
CA ALA A 135 -11.51 19.96 -0.04
C ALA A 135 -11.92 19.12 -1.26
N LYS A 136 -10.97 18.70 -2.10
CA LYS A 136 -11.24 17.87 -3.28
C LYS A 136 -10.07 16.94 -3.62
N VAL A 137 -10.39 15.74 -4.10
CA VAL A 137 -9.44 14.82 -4.75
C VAL A 137 -9.78 14.76 -6.23
N VAL A 138 -8.87 15.21 -7.09
CA VAL A 138 -9.05 15.16 -8.55
C VAL A 138 -8.47 13.85 -9.09
N ARG A 139 -9.24 13.16 -9.92
CA ARG A 139 -8.93 11.84 -10.50
C ARG A 139 -9.11 11.90 -12.01
N ALA A 140 -8.37 11.06 -12.72
CA ALA A 140 -8.66 10.76 -14.12
C ALA A 140 -9.89 9.86 -14.25
N GLY A 141 -10.62 10.03 -15.35
CA GLY A 141 -11.68 9.11 -15.76
C GLY A 141 -11.11 7.80 -16.31
N SER A 142 -12.00 6.90 -16.76
CA SER A 142 -11.63 5.64 -17.42
C SER A 142 -10.65 4.76 -16.63
N HIS A 143 -10.62 4.89 -15.29
CA HIS A 143 -9.66 4.26 -14.38
C HIS A 143 -8.18 4.47 -14.75
N ARG A 144 -7.82 5.56 -15.45
CA ARG A 144 -6.43 5.88 -15.77
C ARG A 144 -5.62 6.17 -14.50
N LEU A 145 -4.35 5.79 -14.50
CA LEU A 145 -3.39 6.25 -13.49
C LEU A 145 -3.02 7.71 -13.76
N VAL A 146 -2.73 8.46 -12.69
CA VAL A 146 -2.35 9.87 -12.76
C VAL A 146 -0.94 10.05 -12.20
N SER A 147 -0.14 10.91 -12.83
CA SER A 147 1.21 11.25 -12.37
C SER A 147 1.36 12.73 -11.98
N ALA A 148 2.42 13.02 -11.24
CA ALA A 148 2.82 14.37 -10.87
C ALA A 148 3.32 15.26 -12.03
N HIS A 149 3.40 14.77 -13.27
CA HIS A 149 3.95 15.56 -14.37
C HIS A 149 3.09 16.77 -14.73
N GLU A 150 1.76 16.70 -14.59
CA GLU A 150 0.91 17.89 -14.70
C GLU A 150 -0.30 17.86 -13.76
N PHE A 151 -0.58 19.02 -13.18
CA PHE A 151 -1.89 19.36 -12.62
C PHE A 151 -2.10 20.85 -12.77
N ARG A 152 -2.84 21.25 -13.80
CA ARG A 152 -3.18 22.65 -14.06
C ARG A 152 -4.69 22.83 -14.01
N VAL A 153 -5.17 23.76 -13.19
CA VAL A 153 -6.57 24.20 -13.24
C VAL A 153 -6.72 25.21 -14.39
N VAL A 154 -7.82 25.10 -15.13
CA VAL A 154 -8.20 25.96 -16.25
C VAL A 154 -9.54 26.59 -15.91
N ASP A 155 -9.63 27.90 -16.09
CA ASP A 155 -10.80 28.76 -15.86
C ASP A 155 -11.50 28.58 -14.49
N GLY A 156 -10.77 28.07 -13.51
CA GLY A 156 -11.29 27.73 -12.17
C GLY A 156 -12.31 26.60 -12.15
N LYS A 157 -12.41 25.77 -13.19
CA LYS A 157 -13.44 24.72 -13.33
C LYS A 157 -12.88 23.34 -13.70
N THR A 158 -11.99 23.29 -14.68
CA THR A 158 -11.46 22.03 -15.23
C THR A 158 -9.99 21.85 -14.86
N ALA A 159 -9.47 20.64 -14.97
CA ALA A 159 -8.07 20.32 -14.68
C ALA A 159 -7.42 19.51 -15.79
N LEU A 160 -6.24 19.93 -16.23
CA LEU A 160 -5.32 19.16 -17.06
C LEU A 160 -4.47 18.25 -16.17
N ILE A 161 -4.50 16.95 -16.44
CA ILE A 161 -3.79 15.91 -15.69
C ILE A 161 -3.07 14.94 -16.64
N GLU A 162 -1.84 14.55 -16.29
CA GLU A 162 -1.05 13.59 -17.09
C GLU A 162 -1.40 12.14 -16.70
N THR A 163 -1.72 11.34 -17.72
CA THR A 163 -2.18 9.96 -17.59
C THR A 163 -1.32 9.05 -18.47
N PRO A 164 -0.25 8.46 -17.93
CA PRO A 164 0.64 7.59 -18.70
C PRO A 164 -0.01 6.22 -18.92
N ILE A 165 0.01 5.71 -20.16
CA ILE A 165 -0.78 4.55 -20.58
C ILE A 165 0.15 3.44 -21.08
N PRO A 166 0.42 2.39 -20.30
CA PRO A 166 1.11 1.20 -20.78
C PRO A 166 0.28 0.47 -21.84
N ARG A 167 0.90 0.17 -22.99
CA ARG A 167 0.32 -0.63 -24.08
C ARG A 167 1.22 -1.84 -24.38
N THR A 168 0.61 -2.94 -24.78
CA THR A 168 1.32 -4.16 -25.20
C THR A 168 1.39 -4.24 -26.73
N ILE A 169 2.50 -3.79 -27.32
CA ILE A 169 2.73 -3.71 -28.77
C ILE A 169 4.17 -4.19 -29.03
N SER A 170 4.39 -4.98 -30.09
CA SER A 170 5.74 -5.44 -30.44
C SER A 170 6.64 -4.26 -30.84
N LEU A 171 7.83 -4.15 -30.25
CA LEU A 171 8.75 -3.04 -30.52
C LEU A 171 9.65 -3.25 -31.75
N LYS A 172 9.50 -4.38 -32.46
CA LYS A 172 10.25 -4.70 -33.69
C LYS A 172 10.24 -3.58 -34.75
N PRO A 173 9.11 -2.88 -35.04
CA PRO A 173 9.08 -1.81 -36.04
C PRO A 173 10.04 -0.65 -35.73
N TRP A 174 10.42 -0.49 -34.46
CA TRP A 174 11.32 0.57 -33.99
C TRP A 174 12.70 0.05 -33.55
N GLY A 175 13.06 -1.18 -33.95
CA GLY A 175 14.36 -1.80 -33.68
C GLY A 175 14.43 -2.69 -32.43
N GLY A 176 13.32 -2.96 -31.75
CA GLY A 176 13.29 -3.83 -30.57
C GLY A 176 13.30 -5.34 -30.88
N SER A 177 13.65 -6.14 -29.88
CA SER A 177 13.69 -7.61 -29.93
C SER A 177 12.32 -8.28 -29.70
N ASP A 178 12.21 -9.58 -30.00
CA ASP A 178 10.99 -10.40 -29.92
C ASP A 178 10.27 -10.42 -28.57
N ASP A 179 11.02 -10.20 -27.49
CA ASP A 179 10.60 -10.14 -26.10
C ASP A 179 10.29 -8.71 -25.62
N GLN A 180 10.62 -7.68 -26.40
CA GLN A 180 10.25 -6.29 -26.15
C GLN A 180 8.84 -6.02 -26.71
N ARG A 181 7.89 -5.85 -25.79
CA ARG A 181 6.45 -5.78 -26.10
C ARG A 181 5.69 -4.71 -25.32
N TRP A 182 6.37 -3.88 -24.54
CA TRP A 182 5.74 -2.90 -23.67
C TRP A 182 6.22 -1.49 -23.98
N ILE A 183 5.27 -0.61 -24.29
CA ILE A 183 5.48 0.81 -24.58
C ILE A 183 4.60 1.64 -23.64
N VAL A 184 5.04 2.82 -23.23
CA VAL A 184 4.19 3.79 -22.53
C VAL A 184 3.80 4.87 -23.52
N SER A 185 2.50 4.95 -23.80
CA SER A 185 1.90 6.08 -24.50
C SER A 185 1.77 7.25 -23.53
N GLY A 186 2.12 8.45 -23.99
CA GLY A 186 1.89 9.67 -23.22
C GLY A 186 0.45 10.11 -23.41
N GLY A 187 -0.36 10.05 -22.35
CA GLY A 187 -1.72 10.57 -22.37
C GLY A 187 -1.93 11.75 -21.43
N PHE A 188 -2.94 12.56 -21.72
CA PHE A 188 -3.48 13.51 -20.76
C PHE A 188 -5.00 13.62 -20.90
N GLN A 189 -5.65 14.08 -19.83
CA GLN A 189 -7.07 14.40 -19.82
C GLN A 189 -7.29 15.85 -19.39
N GLU A 190 -8.32 16.49 -19.94
CA GLU A 190 -9.02 17.58 -19.27
C GLU A 190 -10.26 17.00 -18.57
N VAL A 191 -10.34 17.17 -17.26
CA VAL A 191 -11.47 16.72 -16.44
C VAL A 191 -12.20 17.90 -15.82
N ASP A 192 -13.52 17.86 -15.73
CA ASP A 192 -14.25 18.77 -14.85
C ASP A 192 -13.91 18.43 -13.39
N ILE A 193 -13.51 19.42 -12.59
CA ILE A 193 -13.04 19.18 -11.22
C ILE A 193 -14.19 18.72 -10.33
N GLU A 194 -15.41 19.21 -10.56
CA GLU A 194 -16.53 18.99 -9.66
C GLU A 194 -17.22 17.66 -9.94
N THR A 195 -17.58 17.38 -11.19
CA THR A 195 -18.24 16.14 -11.61
C THR A 195 -17.26 14.97 -11.79
N GLY A 196 -16.01 15.25 -12.18
CA GLY A 196 -15.04 14.24 -12.58
C GLY A 196 -15.20 13.75 -14.02
N ASP A 197 -16.05 14.39 -14.83
CA ASP A 197 -16.26 14.03 -16.23
C ASP A 197 -15.01 14.34 -17.07
N VAL A 198 -14.66 13.42 -17.99
CA VAL A 198 -13.58 13.65 -18.96
C VAL A 198 -14.14 14.45 -20.13
N LEU A 199 -13.65 15.69 -20.27
CA LEU A 199 -14.05 16.61 -21.34
C LEU A 199 -13.19 16.44 -22.59
N PHE A 200 -11.94 16.02 -22.42
CA PHE A 200 -11.00 15.72 -23.49
C PHE A 200 -9.99 14.65 -23.03
N GLU A 201 -9.63 13.73 -23.91
CA GLU A 201 -8.55 12.74 -23.70
C GLU A 201 -7.71 12.64 -24.97
N TRP A 202 -6.40 12.56 -24.83
CA TRP A 202 -5.45 12.44 -25.94
C TRP A 202 -4.37 11.41 -25.60
N GLU A 203 -3.97 10.58 -26.57
CA GLU A 203 -2.98 9.52 -26.39
C GLU A 203 -1.92 9.55 -27.52
N SER A 204 -0.64 9.63 -27.17
CA SER A 204 0.42 9.95 -28.14
C SER A 204 0.60 8.93 -29.27
N LEU A 205 0.21 7.68 -29.08
CA LEU A 205 0.34 6.62 -30.10
C LEU A 205 -0.61 6.80 -31.29
N ASP A 206 -1.71 7.53 -31.12
CA ASP A 206 -2.68 7.79 -32.19
C ASP A 206 -2.21 8.92 -33.13
N HIS A 207 -1.20 9.70 -32.70
CA HIS A 207 -0.76 10.92 -33.39
C HIS A 207 0.75 11.00 -33.68
N VAL A 208 1.60 10.32 -32.90
CA VAL A 208 3.08 10.47 -32.96
C VAL A 208 3.77 9.12 -33.01
N ASP A 209 4.41 8.84 -34.16
CA ASP A 209 5.19 7.62 -34.41
C ASP A 209 6.38 7.49 -33.42
N PRO A 210 6.47 6.39 -32.65
CA PRO A 210 7.57 6.16 -31.72
C PRO A 210 8.98 6.20 -32.30
N LYS A 211 9.14 6.10 -33.63
CA LYS A 211 10.46 6.27 -34.29
C LYS A 211 11.11 7.63 -34.00
N LEU A 212 10.33 8.65 -33.65
CA LEU A 212 10.81 10.01 -33.38
C LEU A 212 11.48 10.16 -32.00
N SER A 213 11.43 9.14 -31.14
CA SER A 213 12.11 9.13 -29.84
C SER A 213 13.62 9.38 -29.97
N ALA A 214 14.15 10.20 -29.06
CA ALA A 214 15.58 10.38 -28.87
C ALA A 214 16.27 9.10 -28.37
N PHE A 215 15.53 8.23 -27.68
CA PHE A 215 16.04 6.99 -27.11
C PHE A 215 15.44 5.76 -27.82
N PRO A 216 16.25 4.82 -28.33
CA PRO A 216 15.75 3.59 -28.96
C PRO A 216 15.19 2.59 -27.92
N PRO A 217 14.45 1.54 -28.34
CA PRO A 217 13.89 0.53 -27.44
C PRO A 217 14.92 -0.30 -26.66
N ASP A 218 16.14 -0.42 -27.18
CA ASP A 218 17.23 -1.23 -26.63
C ASP A 218 18.17 -0.46 -25.68
N PHE A 219 17.83 0.79 -25.34
CA PHE A 219 18.64 1.69 -24.48
C PHE A 219 18.99 1.10 -23.10
N GLY A 220 18.20 0.14 -22.61
CA GLY A 220 18.42 -0.56 -21.34
C GLY A 220 17.30 -0.36 -20.32
N PRO A 221 17.39 -1.00 -19.15
CA PRO A 221 16.39 -0.90 -18.08
C PRO A 221 16.41 0.50 -17.43
N GLY A 222 15.26 0.92 -16.86
CA GLY A 222 15.14 2.19 -16.13
C GLY A 222 14.50 3.30 -16.96
N LEU A 223 15.22 4.39 -17.19
CA LEU A 223 14.76 5.54 -17.99
C LEU A 223 15.50 5.53 -19.35
N PRO A 224 14.82 5.35 -20.50
CA PRO A 224 13.37 5.39 -20.76
C PRO A 224 12.61 4.07 -20.51
N GLY A 225 13.32 2.95 -20.35
CA GLY A 225 12.78 1.63 -20.06
C GLY A 225 13.01 0.63 -21.19
N SER A 226 13.29 -0.64 -20.84
CA SER A 226 13.67 -1.67 -21.82
C SER A 226 12.52 -2.28 -22.62
N GLY A 227 11.27 -1.96 -22.31
CA GLY A 227 10.10 -2.51 -23.00
C GLY A 227 9.82 -4.00 -22.78
N ARG A 228 10.50 -4.66 -21.83
CA ARG A 228 10.40 -6.10 -21.57
C ARG A 228 9.22 -6.48 -20.65
N ASN A 229 8.74 -5.56 -19.83
CA ASN A 229 7.61 -5.75 -18.92
C ASN A 229 6.87 -4.42 -18.69
N GLU A 230 5.71 -4.44 -18.03
CA GLU A 230 4.88 -3.26 -17.78
C GLU A 230 5.60 -2.17 -16.95
N THR A 231 6.29 -2.56 -15.87
CA THR A 231 7.02 -1.63 -14.98
C THR A 231 8.22 -0.97 -15.64
N ASP A 232 8.83 -1.62 -16.63
CA ASP A 232 10.00 -1.15 -17.40
C ASP A 232 9.63 -0.92 -18.89
N ALA A 233 8.35 -0.70 -19.18
CA ALA A 233 7.85 -0.35 -20.51
C ALA A 233 8.58 0.87 -21.12
N TRP A 234 8.88 0.81 -22.42
CA TRP A 234 9.64 1.87 -23.12
C TRP A 234 8.83 3.15 -23.21
N ASN A 235 9.23 4.19 -22.47
CA ASN A 235 8.57 5.49 -22.46
C ASN A 235 9.19 6.40 -23.54
N TYR A 236 8.70 6.24 -24.77
CA TYR A 236 9.21 6.94 -25.95
C TYR A 236 8.88 8.45 -25.97
N PHE A 237 7.72 8.84 -25.42
CA PHE A 237 7.16 10.18 -25.57
C PHE A 237 7.42 11.08 -24.36
N ARG A 238 7.05 10.59 -23.16
CA ARG A 238 7.19 11.23 -21.84
C ARG A 238 6.69 12.68 -21.78
N ILE A 239 5.39 12.84 -21.50
CA ILE A 239 4.80 14.14 -21.18
C ILE A 239 5.42 14.67 -19.87
N ASN A 240 5.74 15.96 -19.80
CA ASN A 240 6.18 16.61 -18.56
C ASN A 240 5.59 18.01 -18.29
N SER A 241 4.68 18.46 -19.16
CA SER A 241 3.74 19.55 -18.91
C SER A 241 2.67 19.63 -20.00
N VAL A 242 1.47 20.06 -19.61
CA VAL A 242 0.35 20.40 -20.50
C VAL A 242 -0.16 21.79 -20.13
N ASP A 243 -0.48 22.61 -21.13
CA ASP A 243 -1.14 23.91 -20.98
C ASP A 243 -2.31 24.02 -21.97
N LYS A 244 -3.23 24.96 -21.76
CA LYS A 244 -4.34 25.33 -22.67
C LYS A 244 -4.29 26.82 -22.94
N ASP A 245 -4.54 27.23 -24.18
CA ASP A 245 -4.67 28.65 -24.56
C ASP A 245 -6.13 29.11 -24.61
N ASP A 246 -6.31 30.41 -24.87
CA ASP A 246 -7.60 31.10 -24.94
C ASP A 246 -8.44 30.64 -26.17
N GLU A 247 -7.84 29.95 -27.14
CA GLU A 247 -8.53 29.29 -28.27
C GLU A 247 -9.02 27.87 -27.88
N GLY A 248 -8.71 27.42 -26.67
CA GLY A 248 -9.02 26.10 -26.15
C GLY A 248 -8.09 24.99 -26.66
N HIS A 249 -6.98 25.33 -27.31
CA HIS A 249 -6.00 24.39 -27.84
C HIS A 249 -4.89 24.11 -26.80
N TYR A 250 -4.28 22.93 -26.87
CA TYR A 250 -3.33 22.49 -25.85
C TYR A 250 -1.87 22.66 -26.28
N LEU A 251 -0.98 23.06 -25.37
CA LEU A 251 0.47 23.00 -25.55
C LEU A 251 1.04 21.85 -24.72
N LEU A 252 1.64 20.87 -25.40
CA LEU A 252 2.17 19.65 -24.80
C LEU A 252 3.69 19.62 -24.90
N SER A 253 4.38 19.27 -23.81
CA SER A 253 5.83 19.05 -23.79
C SER A 253 6.17 17.57 -23.72
N ALA A 254 6.81 17.06 -24.78
CA ALA A 254 7.30 15.70 -24.89
C ALA A 254 8.82 15.67 -24.65
N ARG A 255 9.22 15.22 -23.45
CA ARG A 255 10.63 15.21 -23.03
C ARG A 255 11.48 14.31 -23.93
N ASN A 256 10.99 13.12 -24.25
CA ASN A 256 11.79 12.07 -24.90
C ASN A 256 11.74 12.15 -26.43
N ILE A 257 10.81 12.90 -27.02
CA ILE A 257 10.87 13.37 -28.42
C ILE A 257 11.76 14.62 -28.55
N THR A 258 11.98 15.35 -27.45
CA THR A 258 12.55 16.70 -27.40
C THR A 258 11.79 17.70 -28.27
N ALA A 259 10.46 17.74 -28.11
CA ALA A 259 9.56 18.61 -28.86
C ALA A 259 8.46 19.22 -27.99
N LEU A 260 7.95 20.39 -28.40
CA LEU A 260 6.62 20.87 -28.02
C LEU A 260 5.64 20.63 -29.15
N PHE A 261 4.37 20.41 -28.82
CA PHE A 261 3.27 20.28 -29.77
C PHE A 261 2.15 21.25 -29.37
N LYS A 262 1.57 21.99 -30.33
CA LYS A 262 0.23 22.57 -30.17
C LYS A 262 -0.78 21.58 -30.76
N ILE A 263 -1.80 21.23 -29.97
CA ILE A 263 -2.81 20.23 -30.30
C ILE A 263 -4.16 20.92 -30.36
N ASN A 264 -4.94 20.63 -31.40
CA ASN A 264 -6.30 21.13 -31.56
C ASN A 264 -7.18 20.55 -30.45
N GLY A 265 -7.79 21.44 -29.65
CA GLY A 265 -8.59 21.05 -28.49
C GLY A 265 -9.95 20.41 -28.80
N THR A 266 -10.29 20.24 -30.07
CA THR A 266 -11.53 19.59 -30.53
C THR A 266 -11.25 18.33 -31.35
N SER A 267 -10.30 18.35 -32.30
CA SER A 267 -9.96 17.17 -33.12
C SER A 267 -8.84 16.29 -32.54
N GLY A 268 -8.03 16.81 -31.61
CA GLY A 268 -6.82 16.12 -31.12
C GLY A 268 -5.64 16.12 -32.11
N GLU A 269 -5.81 16.71 -33.30
CA GLU A 269 -4.75 16.80 -34.31
C GLU A 269 -3.65 17.78 -33.90
N ILE A 270 -2.42 17.50 -34.34
CA ILE A 270 -1.28 18.38 -34.11
C ILE A 270 -1.38 19.57 -35.07
N ILE A 271 -1.46 20.78 -34.52
CA ILE A 271 -1.47 22.04 -35.27
C ILE A 271 -0.04 22.43 -35.68
N TRP A 272 0.92 22.25 -34.78
CA TRP A 272 2.35 22.40 -35.07
C TRP A 272 3.23 21.68 -34.05
N GLN A 273 4.46 21.36 -34.46
CA GLN A 273 5.56 20.85 -33.64
C GLN A 273 6.73 21.85 -33.63
N LEU A 274 7.34 22.06 -32.45
CA LEU A 274 8.56 22.84 -32.26
C LEU A 274 9.67 21.94 -31.69
N GLY A 275 10.77 21.79 -32.43
CA GLY A 275 11.87 20.89 -32.08
C GLY A 275 11.65 19.46 -32.57
N GLY A 276 12.30 18.48 -31.92
CA GLY A 276 12.28 17.07 -32.30
C GLY A 276 13.68 16.51 -32.57
N TYR A 277 14.12 15.52 -31.80
CA TYR A 277 15.48 14.97 -31.90
C TYR A 277 15.79 14.35 -33.26
N ARG A 278 14.77 13.81 -33.93
CA ARG A 278 14.85 13.23 -35.28
C ARG A 278 14.12 14.08 -36.33
N GLY A 279 14.00 15.39 -36.09
CA GLY A 279 13.30 16.34 -36.97
C GLY A 279 11.79 16.42 -36.70
N GLY A 280 11.06 17.01 -37.66
CA GLY A 280 9.62 17.27 -37.58
C GLY A 280 9.22 18.63 -37.01
N SER A 281 10.17 19.56 -36.82
CA SER A 281 9.86 20.94 -36.40
C SER A 281 9.28 21.73 -37.57
N ASP A 282 8.10 22.34 -37.39
CA ASP A 282 7.50 23.29 -38.35
C ASP A 282 8.16 24.67 -38.33
N PHE A 283 9.07 24.88 -37.37
CA PHE A 283 9.82 26.12 -37.22
C PHE A 283 11.32 25.89 -37.33
N GLU A 284 12.00 26.81 -38.02
CA GLU A 284 13.45 26.93 -37.97
C GLU A 284 13.91 27.39 -36.58
N ILE A 285 15.00 26.78 -36.14
CA ILE A 285 15.66 27.03 -34.85
C ILE A 285 17.13 27.33 -35.19
N ALA A 286 17.59 28.54 -34.89
CA ALA A 286 18.98 28.91 -35.16
C ALA A 286 19.95 27.90 -34.52
N GLU A 287 20.95 27.43 -35.28
CA GLU A 287 21.85 26.34 -34.87
C GLU A 287 22.58 26.61 -33.55
N THR A 288 22.80 27.88 -33.22
CA THR A 288 23.40 28.34 -31.95
C THR A 288 22.51 28.15 -30.72
N GLU A 289 21.25 27.73 -30.88
CA GLU A 289 20.22 27.63 -29.82
C GLU A 289 19.63 26.22 -29.59
N GLY A 290 20.35 25.15 -29.96
CA GLY A 290 19.83 23.76 -30.03
C GLY A 290 18.85 23.30 -28.92
N PHE A 291 17.70 22.77 -29.32
CA PHE A 291 16.53 22.50 -28.46
C PHE A 291 16.49 21.06 -27.92
N ALA A 292 16.48 20.84 -26.60
CA ALA A 292 16.42 19.50 -26.01
C ALA A 292 15.80 19.41 -24.58
N PHE A 293 15.12 18.28 -24.30
CA PHE A 293 14.69 17.79 -22.97
C PHE A 293 14.02 18.82 -22.02
N GLN A 294 13.26 19.77 -22.57
CA GLN A 294 12.57 20.85 -21.86
C GLN A 294 11.51 20.36 -20.86
N HIS A 295 11.17 21.19 -19.86
CA HIS A 295 10.15 20.91 -18.82
C HIS A 295 9.30 22.18 -18.55
N HIS A 296 8.08 22.01 -18.04
CA HIS A 296 7.17 23.11 -17.64
C HIS A 296 6.93 24.15 -18.75
N ALA A 297 6.62 23.67 -19.95
CA ALA A 297 6.19 24.53 -21.06
C ALA A 297 4.81 25.12 -20.77
N ARG A 298 4.66 26.40 -21.12
CA ARG A 298 3.46 27.20 -20.92
C ARG A 298 3.26 28.10 -22.14
N PHE A 299 2.02 28.50 -22.41
CA PHE A 299 1.79 29.54 -23.40
C PHE A 299 2.41 30.86 -22.89
N ARG A 300 3.11 31.56 -23.80
CA ARG A 300 4.14 32.62 -23.55
C ARG A 300 5.52 32.00 -23.17
N GLY A 301 6.49 32.05 -24.12
CA GLY A 301 7.36 30.89 -24.51
C GLY A 301 8.78 30.69 -23.90
N LEU A 302 9.67 29.87 -24.54
CA LEU A 302 11.07 29.46 -24.12
C LEU A 302 12.14 28.96 -25.23
N LYS A 303 13.46 29.35 -25.28
CA LYS A 303 14.62 28.70 -26.06
C LYS A 303 16.07 28.63 -25.43
N ILE A 304 17.10 27.99 -26.06
CA ILE A 304 18.20 27.22 -25.38
C ILE A 304 19.70 27.68 -25.62
N ARG A 305 20.62 27.34 -24.68
CA ARG A 305 22.07 26.95 -24.85
C ARG A 305 22.44 25.79 -23.85
N PRO A 306 23.69 25.27 -23.69
CA PRO A 306 23.98 23.91 -23.16
C PRO A 306 24.02 23.71 -21.62
N TYR A 307 23.27 24.50 -20.86
CA TYR A 307 23.09 24.33 -19.39
C TYR A 307 21.67 24.76 -18.99
N SER A 308 21.18 24.28 -17.85
CA SER A 308 19.81 24.53 -17.36
C SER A 308 19.53 26.02 -17.19
N ARG A 309 18.36 26.47 -17.67
CA ARG A 309 17.97 27.89 -17.65
C ARG A 309 16.45 28.07 -17.75
N ALA A 310 15.95 29.27 -17.45
CA ALA A 310 14.62 29.77 -17.84
C ALA A 310 14.72 30.73 -19.04
N ARG A 311 13.61 31.10 -19.69
CA ARG A 311 13.61 31.61 -21.08
C ARG A 311 12.38 32.47 -21.44
N VAL A 312 12.39 33.13 -22.62
CA VAL A 312 11.20 33.53 -23.42
C VAL A 312 11.40 33.23 -24.92
N VAL A 313 10.35 32.80 -25.68
CA VAL A 313 10.35 32.62 -27.15
C VAL A 313 9.13 33.24 -27.80
N GLN A 314 9.36 33.76 -29.00
CA GLN A 314 8.33 34.12 -29.97
C GLN A 314 8.34 33.12 -31.13
N LEU A 315 7.16 32.60 -31.48
CA LEU A 315 6.93 31.84 -32.70
C LEU A 315 6.33 32.77 -33.75
N ASN A 316 7.01 32.96 -34.87
CA ASN A 316 6.46 33.68 -36.02
C ASN A 316 5.83 32.66 -36.97
N HIS A 317 4.50 32.51 -36.88
CA HIS A 317 3.72 31.59 -37.72
C HIS A 317 3.68 31.98 -39.20
N THR A 318 4.03 33.22 -39.56
CA THR A 318 4.08 33.68 -40.96
C THR A 318 5.45 33.40 -41.60
N SER A 319 6.54 33.55 -40.84
CA SER A 319 7.90 33.31 -41.35
C SER A 319 8.46 31.92 -41.03
N GLY A 320 7.77 31.10 -40.22
CA GLY A 320 8.26 29.79 -39.77
C GLY A 320 9.49 29.88 -38.85
N VAL A 321 9.75 31.03 -38.22
CA VAL A 321 10.96 31.23 -37.39
C VAL A 321 10.57 31.29 -35.91
N ALA A 322 11.34 30.61 -35.08
CA ALA A 322 11.16 30.62 -33.63
C ALA A 322 12.38 31.25 -32.95
N THR A 323 12.23 32.46 -32.39
CA THR A 323 13.33 33.28 -31.86
C THR A 323 13.30 33.37 -30.34
N SER A 324 14.45 33.18 -29.67
CA SER A 324 14.60 33.43 -28.24
C SER A 324 14.58 34.95 -27.95
N LEU A 325 13.68 35.39 -27.08
CA LEU A 325 13.58 36.79 -26.66
C LEU A 325 14.40 37.09 -25.40
N ARG A 326 14.45 36.14 -24.46
CA ARG A 326 15.08 36.30 -23.13
C ARG A 326 15.62 34.98 -22.62
N THR A 327 16.63 35.03 -21.76
CA THR A 327 17.22 33.86 -21.11
C THR A 327 17.68 34.23 -19.69
N TYR A 328 17.41 33.34 -18.74
CA TYR A 328 17.74 33.48 -17.33
C TYR A 328 18.60 32.27 -16.93
N ASP A 329 19.89 32.50 -16.89
CA ASP A 329 20.89 31.47 -16.64
C ASP A 329 20.96 31.12 -15.16
N ALA A 330 21.21 29.85 -14.83
CA ALA A 330 21.27 29.42 -13.45
C ALA A 330 22.50 30.02 -12.73
N PRO A 331 22.35 30.50 -11.48
CA PRO A 331 23.50 30.89 -10.65
C PRO A 331 24.48 29.72 -10.49
N ASP A 332 25.72 30.03 -10.14
CA ASP A 332 26.77 29.07 -9.78
C ASP A 332 27.04 27.95 -10.80
N GLY A 333 26.58 28.10 -12.06
CA GLY A 333 26.68 27.07 -13.10
C GLY A 333 25.77 25.86 -12.89
N LEU A 334 24.71 26.00 -12.09
CA LEU A 334 23.81 24.88 -11.73
C LEU A 334 23.21 24.19 -12.96
N SER A 335 23.21 22.85 -12.92
CA SER A 335 22.69 21.99 -13.98
C SER A 335 21.75 20.94 -13.41
N ALA A 336 20.50 20.95 -13.86
CA ALA A 336 19.45 20.01 -13.50
C ALA A 336 19.01 19.24 -14.75
N ARG A 337 19.20 17.91 -14.75
CA ARG A 337 18.92 17.02 -15.90
C ARG A 337 17.45 16.60 -16.00
N THR A 338 16.71 16.82 -14.91
CA THR A 338 15.31 16.45 -14.74
C THR A 338 14.57 17.52 -13.94
N GLN A 339 13.25 17.58 -14.15
CA GLN A 339 12.30 18.36 -13.34
C GLN A 339 12.52 19.88 -13.47
N GLY A 340 11.96 20.65 -12.54
CA GLY A 340 12.09 22.11 -12.47
C GLY A 340 10.89 22.85 -13.01
N SER A 341 10.85 24.15 -12.73
CA SER A 341 9.77 25.05 -13.14
C SER A 341 10.29 26.47 -13.32
N VAL A 342 9.66 27.18 -14.27
CA VAL A 342 9.69 28.63 -14.40
C VAL A 342 8.29 29.19 -14.11
N GLN A 343 8.23 30.34 -13.46
CA GLN A 343 7.02 31.12 -13.20
C GLN A 343 7.33 32.60 -13.47
N LEU A 344 6.53 33.23 -14.33
CA LEU A 344 6.49 34.69 -14.44
C LEU A 344 5.67 35.25 -13.27
N LEU A 345 6.15 36.33 -12.66
CA LEU A 345 5.56 36.96 -11.48
C LEU A 345 4.79 38.23 -11.86
N PRO A 346 3.80 38.69 -11.05
CA PRO A 346 2.98 39.86 -11.35
C PRO A 346 3.77 41.15 -11.61
N ASN A 347 4.90 41.33 -10.93
CA ASN A 347 5.80 42.48 -11.12
C ASN A 347 6.74 42.38 -12.34
N GLY A 348 6.64 41.31 -13.14
CA GLY A 348 7.50 41.04 -14.30
C GLY A 348 8.79 40.28 -13.99
N ASN A 349 9.08 39.97 -12.72
CA ASN A 349 10.20 39.10 -12.34
C ASN A 349 9.95 37.65 -12.77
N VAL A 350 11.01 36.85 -12.79
CA VAL A 350 10.95 35.42 -13.12
C VAL A 350 11.45 34.60 -11.94
N PHE A 351 10.58 33.77 -11.37
CA PHE A 351 10.94 32.77 -10.37
C PHE A 351 11.27 31.45 -11.06
N VAL A 352 12.42 30.88 -10.74
CA VAL A 352 12.92 29.62 -11.30
C VAL A 352 13.25 28.67 -10.18
N LYS A 353 12.81 27.42 -10.32
CA LYS A 353 13.19 26.32 -9.45
C LYS A 353 13.99 25.30 -10.26
N TRP A 354 15.21 25.01 -9.81
CA TRP A 354 16.25 24.29 -10.54
C TRP A 354 16.19 22.76 -10.40
N GLY A 355 15.02 22.14 -10.63
CA GLY A 355 14.90 20.69 -10.81
C GLY A 355 15.64 19.83 -9.76
N GLU A 356 16.36 18.84 -10.25
CA GLU A 356 17.33 17.99 -9.52
C GLU A 356 18.42 18.76 -8.75
N ALA A 357 18.79 19.98 -9.15
CA ALA A 357 19.87 20.75 -8.54
C ALA A 357 19.49 21.45 -7.21
N GLY A 358 18.25 21.31 -6.75
CA GLY A 358 17.92 21.61 -5.35
C GLY A 358 18.00 23.09 -4.96
N ALA A 359 17.66 24.01 -5.86
CA ALA A 359 17.69 25.44 -5.60
C ALA A 359 16.50 26.21 -6.22
N VAL A 360 16.27 27.42 -5.71
CA VAL A 360 15.33 28.42 -6.22
C VAL A 360 16.05 29.74 -6.47
N THR A 361 15.60 30.51 -7.46
CA THR A 361 16.13 31.83 -7.80
C THR A 361 15.01 32.73 -8.30
N GLU A 362 15.02 33.99 -7.90
CA GLU A 362 14.23 35.03 -8.54
C GLU A 362 15.13 36.00 -9.31
N PHE A 363 14.71 36.35 -10.51
CA PHE A 363 15.39 37.29 -11.38
C PHE A 363 14.51 38.50 -11.66
N ARG A 364 15.11 39.69 -11.69
CA ARG A 364 14.54 40.85 -12.36
C ARG A 364 14.44 40.60 -13.85
N ASP A 365 13.49 41.26 -14.52
CA ASP A 365 13.53 41.36 -15.98
C ASP A 365 14.91 41.87 -16.45
N GLY A 366 15.56 41.11 -17.35
CA GLY A 366 16.96 41.31 -17.76
C GLY A 366 18.00 40.39 -17.09
N GLY A 367 17.62 39.53 -16.13
CA GLY A 367 18.47 38.44 -15.65
C GLY A 367 19.33 38.73 -14.41
N GLN A 368 19.14 39.87 -13.73
CA GLN A 368 19.76 40.13 -12.43
C GLN A 368 19.11 39.25 -11.34
N VAL A 369 19.91 38.50 -10.58
CA VAL A 369 19.44 37.75 -9.39
C VAL A 369 18.98 38.72 -8.30
N LEU A 370 17.75 38.53 -7.80
CA LEU A 370 17.14 39.29 -6.69
C LEU A 370 16.94 38.47 -5.42
N PHE A 371 16.94 37.14 -5.55
CA PHE A 371 16.87 36.17 -4.45
C PHE A 371 17.45 34.84 -4.94
N HIS A 372 18.23 34.16 -4.12
CA HIS A 372 18.71 32.80 -4.41
C HIS A 372 18.90 32.00 -3.13
N ALA A 373 18.38 30.77 -3.14
CA ALA A 373 18.52 29.84 -2.04
C ALA A 373 18.62 28.39 -2.51
N TYR A 374 19.46 27.61 -1.83
CA TYR A 374 19.48 26.15 -1.92
C TYR A 374 18.50 25.56 -0.90
N LEU A 375 17.89 24.42 -1.23
CA LEU A 375 16.89 23.73 -0.38
C LEU A 375 17.51 22.95 0.80
N ASP A 376 18.77 23.24 1.12
CA ASP A 376 19.62 22.51 2.05
C ASP A 376 20.53 23.50 2.79
N SER A 377 20.63 23.38 4.12
CA SER A 377 21.60 24.07 4.98
C SER A 377 21.92 23.31 6.27
N ALA A 378 21.81 21.98 6.26
CA ALA A 378 22.14 21.13 7.41
C ALA A 378 23.48 20.40 7.20
N PRO A 379 24.26 20.12 8.26
CA PRO A 379 25.66 19.65 8.13
C PRO A 379 25.83 18.22 7.58
N VAL A 380 24.74 17.56 7.16
CA VAL A 380 24.73 16.15 6.73
C VAL A 380 24.08 15.95 5.36
N SER A 381 23.21 16.86 4.94
CA SER A 381 22.54 16.77 3.65
C SER A 381 23.47 17.20 2.52
N ARG A 382 23.31 16.48 1.41
CA ARG A 382 23.95 16.75 0.13
C ARG A 382 22.94 16.34 -0.92
N PHE A 383 22.60 17.27 -1.82
CA PHE A 383 21.74 17.04 -2.97
C PHE A 383 20.25 16.75 -2.65
N VAL A 384 19.65 17.59 -1.80
CA VAL A 384 18.18 17.69 -1.66
C VAL A 384 17.55 18.09 -3.00
N GLN A 385 16.52 17.38 -3.43
CA GLN A 385 15.72 17.73 -4.61
C GLN A 385 14.37 18.30 -4.19
N SER A 386 13.63 18.84 -5.15
CA SER A 386 12.18 19.09 -5.09
C SER A 386 11.64 18.85 -6.50
N TYR A 387 10.33 18.77 -6.77
CA TYR A 387 9.85 18.57 -8.15
C TYR A 387 9.77 19.90 -8.92
N ARG A 388 8.79 20.71 -8.54
CA ARG A 388 8.58 22.11 -8.96
C ARG A 388 8.65 23.01 -7.72
N GLY A 389 8.74 24.32 -7.93
CA GLY A 389 8.62 25.32 -6.87
C GLY A 389 8.11 26.64 -7.43
N PHE A 390 7.46 27.42 -6.57
CA PHE A 390 6.66 28.58 -6.95
C PHE A 390 6.76 29.68 -5.89
N ARG A 391 6.50 30.92 -6.30
CA ARG A 391 6.22 32.05 -5.39
C ARG A 391 4.78 32.48 -5.58
N ALA A 392 4.02 32.66 -4.50
CA ALA A 392 2.64 33.13 -4.55
C ALA A 392 2.21 33.77 -3.22
N ASN A 393 1.14 34.57 -3.24
CA ASN A 393 0.46 34.95 -2.01
C ASN A 393 -0.45 33.81 -1.54
N TRP A 394 -0.56 33.64 -0.22
CA TRP A 394 -1.46 32.68 0.40
C TRP A 394 -1.89 33.21 1.76
N THR A 395 -3.16 33.02 2.09
CA THR A 395 -3.76 33.43 3.36
C THR A 395 -4.53 32.25 3.92
N ALA A 396 -4.24 31.88 5.16
CA ALA A 396 -4.77 30.70 5.81
C ALA A 396 -4.95 30.89 7.33
N ILE A 397 -5.94 30.19 7.86
CA ILE A 397 -6.23 30.02 9.28
C ILE A 397 -6.43 28.50 9.44
N PRO A 398 -5.44 27.75 9.96
CA PRO A 398 -5.49 26.29 10.03
C PRO A 398 -6.67 25.77 10.86
N ALA A 399 -7.18 24.57 10.50
CA ALA A 399 -8.11 23.83 11.36
C ALA A 399 -7.44 23.25 12.62
N GLU A 400 -6.11 23.03 12.57
CA GLU A 400 -5.30 22.60 13.72
C GLU A 400 -5.29 23.68 14.81
N GLU A 401 -5.39 23.31 16.08
CA GLU A 401 -5.25 24.26 17.19
C GLU A 401 -3.80 24.81 17.25
N PRO A 402 -3.59 26.11 17.58
CA PRO A 402 -2.25 26.61 17.83
C PRO A 402 -1.60 25.93 19.04
N ASP A 403 -0.29 25.73 18.97
CA ASP A 403 0.47 24.93 19.94
C ASP A 403 1.24 25.80 20.92
N ILE A 404 1.47 25.25 22.12
CA ILE A 404 2.07 25.97 23.25
C ILE A 404 2.98 25.06 24.09
N ALA A 405 4.15 25.59 24.47
CA ALA A 405 5.04 24.98 25.44
C ALA A 405 5.57 26.01 26.44
N THR A 406 5.72 25.61 27.71
CA THR A 406 6.10 26.49 28.82
C THR A 406 7.28 25.92 29.59
N PHE A 407 8.32 26.72 29.82
CA PHE A 407 9.54 26.33 30.51
C PHE A 407 9.88 27.32 31.61
N VAL A 408 10.13 26.83 32.82
CA VAL A 408 10.64 27.65 33.92
C VAL A 408 12.15 27.81 33.74
N SER A 409 12.61 29.04 33.51
CA SER A 409 14.03 29.38 33.48
C SER A 409 14.41 30.21 34.72
N ARG A 410 15.67 30.12 35.14
CA ARG A 410 16.22 30.89 36.26
C ARG A 410 17.46 31.63 35.79
N GLU A 411 17.49 32.94 35.98
CA GLU A 411 18.65 33.78 35.67
C GLU A 411 18.97 34.58 36.93
N SER A 412 20.13 34.29 37.54
CA SER A 412 20.50 34.78 38.87
C SER A 412 19.44 34.41 39.93
N THR A 413 18.93 35.38 40.70
CA THR A 413 17.89 35.23 41.72
C THR A 413 16.46 35.28 41.17
N LEU A 414 16.28 35.56 39.88
CA LEU A 414 14.96 35.72 39.26
C LEU A 414 14.51 34.42 38.57
N THR A 415 13.23 34.10 38.74
CA THR A 415 12.56 33.03 37.99
C THR A 415 11.69 33.64 36.89
N PHE A 416 11.75 33.03 35.71
CA PHE A 416 11.09 33.45 34.49
C PHE A 416 10.25 32.28 33.99
N LEU A 417 9.13 32.60 33.34
CA LEU A 417 8.41 31.64 32.52
C LEU A 417 8.61 31.99 31.06
N ASP A 418 9.32 31.12 30.35
CA ASP A 418 9.49 31.17 28.91
C ASP A 418 8.38 30.36 28.25
N ILE A 419 7.47 31.06 27.56
CA ILE A 419 6.34 30.51 26.83
C ILE A 419 6.67 30.57 25.33
N PHE A 420 6.44 29.49 24.62
CA PHE A 420 6.65 29.37 23.18
C PHE A 420 5.32 29.01 22.54
N VAL A 421 4.91 29.77 21.53
CA VAL A 421 3.65 29.57 20.81
C VAL A 421 3.87 29.59 19.30
N SER A 422 3.22 28.68 18.59
CA SER A 422 3.24 28.64 17.12
C SER A 422 1.91 28.15 16.56
N TRP A 423 1.67 28.39 15.28
CA TRP A 423 0.47 27.90 14.60
C TRP A 423 0.82 27.52 13.17
N ASN A 424 0.76 26.21 12.87
CA ASN A 424 1.27 25.65 11.63
C ASN A 424 0.42 26.07 10.42
N GLY A 425 0.90 27.05 9.65
CA GLY A 425 0.25 27.54 8.44
C GLY A 425 -0.61 28.78 8.60
N ASP A 426 -0.76 29.32 9.81
CA ASP A 426 -1.42 30.61 10.00
C ASP A 426 -0.59 31.75 9.40
N THR A 427 -1.27 32.67 8.72
CA THR A 427 -0.69 33.87 8.13
C THR A 427 -1.25 35.18 8.72
N GLU A 428 -2.35 35.09 9.46
CA GLU A 428 -3.16 36.23 9.87
C GLU A 428 -2.80 36.76 11.26
N THR A 429 -2.42 35.90 12.20
CA THR A 429 -2.04 36.32 13.57
C THR A 429 -0.96 37.40 13.54
N LYS A 430 -1.26 38.53 14.19
CA LYS A 430 -0.33 39.64 14.41
C LYS A 430 0.20 39.66 15.83
N THR A 431 -0.61 39.24 16.80
CA THR A 431 -0.26 39.32 18.21
C THR A 431 -0.75 38.10 18.97
N TRP A 432 0.09 37.58 19.85
CA TRP A 432 -0.26 36.55 20.82
C TRP A 432 -0.63 37.20 22.15
N GLN A 433 -1.70 36.72 22.78
CA GLN A 433 -2.16 37.13 24.11
C GLN A 433 -2.18 35.90 25.02
N VAL A 434 -1.49 35.96 26.16
CA VAL A 434 -1.37 34.84 27.11
C VAL A 434 -2.26 35.11 28.31
N TYR A 435 -3.10 34.13 28.64
CA TYR A 435 -4.03 34.17 29.75
C TYR A 435 -3.69 33.14 30.82
N SER A 436 -4.05 33.44 32.06
CA SER A 436 -3.93 32.58 33.22
C SER A 436 -5.29 32.39 33.89
N CYS A 437 -5.65 31.13 34.17
CA CYS A 437 -6.79 30.76 35.01
C CYS A 437 -6.26 30.44 36.42
N PRO A 438 -6.63 31.21 37.47
CA PRO A 438 -6.14 30.95 38.83
C PRO A 438 -6.81 29.74 39.50
N SER A 439 -8.03 29.38 39.08
CA SER A 439 -8.72 28.16 39.53
C SER A 439 -9.82 27.72 38.55
N THR A 440 -10.37 26.51 38.73
CA THR A 440 -11.50 26.00 37.93
C THR A 440 -12.80 26.73 38.29
N GLY A 441 -13.14 27.78 37.53
CA GLY A 441 -14.38 28.55 37.67
C GLY A 441 -14.19 30.07 37.67
N GLU A 442 -12.95 30.55 37.79
CA GLU A 442 -12.61 31.98 37.71
C GLU A 442 -12.39 32.46 36.27
N SER A 443 -12.54 33.77 36.05
CA SER A 443 -12.31 34.39 34.74
C SER A 443 -10.82 34.44 34.41
N ALA A 444 -10.46 34.09 33.18
CA ALA A 444 -9.09 34.11 32.71
C ALA A 444 -8.51 35.54 32.69
N VAL A 445 -7.31 35.72 33.24
CA VAL A 445 -6.63 37.02 33.36
C VAL A 445 -5.51 37.11 32.32
N LEU A 446 -5.44 38.21 31.56
CA LEU A 446 -4.35 38.46 30.63
C LEU A 446 -3.04 38.71 31.39
N VAL A 447 -2.06 37.81 31.23
CA VAL A 447 -0.75 37.86 31.90
C VAL A 447 0.42 38.20 30.97
N GLY A 448 0.22 38.13 29.65
CA GLY A 448 1.28 38.40 28.67
C GLY A 448 0.77 38.79 27.29
N LYS A 449 1.58 39.52 26.53
CA LYS A 449 1.28 39.89 25.14
C LYS A 449 2.58 40.06 24.36
N ALA A 450 2.64 39.53 23.13
CA ALA A 450 3.79 39.66 22.24
C ALA A 450 3.36 39.80 20.78
N GLN A 451 4.04 40.63 20.01
CA GLN A 451 3.90 40.61 18.54
C GLN A 451 4.40 39.26 18.03
N ARG A 452 3.77 38.75 16.96
CA ARG A 452 4.22 37.51 16.34
C ARG A 452 5.61 37.70 15.75
N ASP A 453 6.51 36.84 16.18
CA ASP A 453 7.85 36.66 15.64
C ASP A 453 7.94 35.30 14.95
N GLY A 454 8.41 35.27 13.70
CA GLY A 454 8.59 34.07 12.86
C GLY A 454 7.42 33.06 12.86
N PHE A 455 7.80 31.78 12.84
CA PHE A 455 6.90 30.64 13.05
C PHE A 455 6.52 30.47 14.52
N GLU A 456 7.51 30.54 15.41
CA GLU A 456 7.37 30.36 16.86
C GLU A 456 7.75 31.66 17.59
N THR A 457 6.80 32.20 18.33
CA THR A 457 7.00 33.41 19.13
C THR A 457 7.35 33.04 20.57
N LYS A 458 8.45 33.60 21.09
CA LYS A 458 8.83 33.47 22.50
C LYS A 458 8.26 34.64 23.32
N ILE A 459 7.56 34.32 24.41
CA ILE A 459 6.99 35.27 25.37
C ILE A 459 7.60 34.96 26.74
N ARG A 460 8.20 35.97 27.39
CA ARG A 460 8.87 35.81 28.68
C ARG A 460 8.12 36.59 29.75
N LEU A 461 7.73 35.90 30.82
CA LEU A 461 7.00 36.48 31.96
C LEU A 461 7.86 36.43 33.23
N HIS A 462 7.63 37.37 34.14
CA HIS A 462 8.29 37.49 35.45
C HIS A 462 7.25 37.49 36.57
N GLY A 463 7.66 37.17 37.80
CA GLY A 463 6.79 37.34 38.98
C GLY A 463 5.70 36.28 39.19
N ILE A 464 5.76 35.13 38.49
CA ILE A 464 4.74 34.07 38.55
C ILE A 464 4.79 33.24 39.87
N HIS A 465 5.69 33.56 40.80
CA HIS A 465 5.79 32.88 42.10
C HIS A 465 4.52 32.99 42.97
N ASP A 466 3.69 34.01 42.76
CA ASP A 466 2.47 34.26 43.54
C ASP A 466 1.22 33.53 42.97
N LEU A 467 1.37 32.76 41.88
CA LEU A 467 0.28 32.00 41.27
C LEU A 467 0.39 30.52 41.66
N GLU A 468 -0.56 30.03 42.46
CA GLU A 468 -0.67 28.60 42.80
C GLU A 468 -1.13 27.79 41.57
N SER A 469 -0.17 27.13 40.91
CA SER A 469 -0.42 26.20 39.78
C SER A 469 -1.29 26.76 38.62
N PRO A 470 -0.95 27.93 38.05
CA PRO A 470 -1.74 28.54 36.99
C PRO A 470 -1.84 27.62 35.76
N VAL A 471 -3.07 27.49 35.26
CA VAL A 471 -3.34 26.95 33.93
C VAL A 471 -3.23 28.10 32.94
N LEU A 472 -2.40 27.94 31.92
CA LEU A 472 -2.11 28.95 30.91
C LEU A 472 -2.64 28.51 29.53
N PHE A 473 -3.09 29.48 28.75
CA PHE A 473 -3.33 29.32 27.32
C PHE A 473 -2.96 30.60 26.58
N ALA A 474 -2.79 30.53 25.27
CA ALA A 474 -2.62 31.69 24.42
C ALA A 474 -3.74 31.82 23.38
N GLU A 475 -4.06 33.06 23.03
CA GLU A 475 -4.94 33.42 21.93
C GLU A 475 -4.14 34.07 20.81
N ALA A 476 -4.39 33.58 19.59
CA ALA A 476 -3.93 34.17 18.35
C ALA A 476 -4.88 35.32 17.96
N VAL A 477 -4.36 36.53 17.80
CA VAL A 477 -5.17 37.74 17.54
C VAL A 477 -4.74 38.44 16.24
N ASP A 478 -5.73 38.82 15.44
CA ASP A 478 -5.54 39.52 14.16
C ASP A 478 -5.16 41.01 14.32
N GLY A 479 -5.00 41.71 13.19
CA GLY A 479 -4.70 43.15 13.18
C GLY A 479 -5.84 44.06 13.67
N ASN A 480 -7.06 43.55 13.79
CA ASN A 480 -8.24 44.27 14.25
C ASN A 480 -8.56 44.01 15.73
N GLY A 481 -7.82 43.12 16.40
CA GLY A 481 -8.07 42.71 17.77
C GLY A 481 -9.04 41.54 17.93
N LYS A 482 -9.39 40.83 16.85
CA LYS A 482 -10.24 39.64 16.88
C LYS A 482 -9.41 38.39 17.17
N THR A 483 -9.84 37.58 18.15
CA THR A 483 -9.29 36.24 18.38
C THR A 483 -9.62 35.31 17.20
N LEU A 484 -8.58 34.68 16.66
CA LEU A 484 -8.62 33.74 15.54
C LEU A 484 -8.62 32.28 16.00
N GLY A 485 -7.89 31.97 17.07
CA GLY A 485 -7.74 30.63 17.63
C GLY A 485 -7.17 30.67 19.05
N LYS A 486 -7.42 29.61 19.82
CA LYS A 486 -6.94 29.44 21.19
C LYS A 486 -6.10 28.17 21.28
N THR A 487 -4.99 28.20 22.00
CA THR A 487 -4.21 27.00 22.30
C THR A 487 -4.94 26.10 23.30
N ARG A 488 -4.54 24.83 23.36
CA ARG A 488 -4.81 23.99 24.54
C ARG A 488 -4.31 24.63 25.84
N ASP A 489 -4.95 24.24 26.93
CA ASP A 489 -4.58 24.63 28.29
C ASP A 489 -3.34 23.87 28.78
N VAL A 490 -2.39 24.56 29.44
CA VAL A 490 -1.11 24.01 29.93
C VAL A 490 -0.82 24.45 31.37
N SER A 491 -0.56 23.49 32.25
CA SER A 491 -0.08 23.76 33.61
C SER A 491 1.42 24.01 33.65
N VAL A 492 1.86 25.00 34.42
CA VAL A 492 3.29 25.29 34.63
C VAL A 492 3.96 24.17 35.44
N SER A 493 4.74 23.30 34.79
CA SER A 493 5.49 22.25 35.49
C SER A 493 6.73 22.81 36.20
N GLY A 494 6.67 22.96 37.53
CA GLY A 494 7.71 23.59 38.36
C GLY A 494 9.07 22.88 38.48
N ASN A 495 9.37 21.88 37.65
CA ASN A 495 10.67 21.20 37.65
C ASN A 495 11.14 20.95 36.19
N PRO A 496 12.20 21.65 35.72
CA PRO A 496 12.69 21.52 34.35
C PRO A 496 13.29 20.15 34.04
N ALA A 497 13.53 19.28 35.04
CA ALA A 497 13.90 17.89 34.82
C ALA A 497 12.68 16.97 34.59
N SER A 498 11.57 17.17 35.32
CA SER A 498 10.41 16.26 35.23
C SER A 498 9.48 16.54 34.05
N ALA A 499 9.66 17.66 33.34
CA ALA A 499 8.99 17.90 32.06
C ALA A 499 9.47 16.93 30.97
N TRP A 500 10.73 16.46 31.05
CA TRP A 500 11.27 15.43 30.15
C TRP A 500 10.77 14.02 30.52
N ASP A 501 10.53 13.75 31.81
CA ASP A 501 9.97 12.47 32.30
C ASP A 501 8.45 12.34 32.07
N ARG A 502 7.75 13.42 31.73
CA ARG A 502 6.31 13.41 31.40
C ARG A 502 6.03 13.80 29.95
N GLN A 503 6.81 13.26 29.03
CA GLN A 503 6.30 13.08 27.67
C GLN A 503 5.06 12.17 27.75
N PRO A 504 3.86 12.58 27.29
CA PRO A 504 2.96 11.59 26.72
C PRO A 504 3.76 10.90 25.61
N ALA A 505 3.92 9.58 25.68
CA ALA A 505 4.85 8.85 24.82
C ALA A 505 4.62 9.26 23.37
N MET A 506 5.58 10.00 22.79
CA MET A 506 5.41 10.59 21.47
C MET A 506 5.09 9.47 20.49
N ILE A 507 4.00 9.61 19.74
CA ILE A 507 3.76 8.78 18.56
C ILE A 507 4.67 9.31 17.45
N VAL A 508 5.97 9.07 17.63
CA VAL A 508 6.99 9.47 16.66
C VAL A 508 6.87 8.55 15.46
N HIS A 509 6.38 9.07 14.34
CA HIS A 509 6.56 8.45 13.04
C HIS A 509 8.03 8.62 12.58
N GLN A 510 8.95 7.92 13.25
CA GLN A 510 10.37 7.87 12.88
C GLN A 510 10.71 6.64 12.03
N PRO A 511 11.78 6.70 11.21
CA PRO A 511 12.28 5.53 10.50
C PRO A 511 12.77 4.45 11.49
N ALA A 512 12.94 3.23 10.99
CA ALA A 512 13.45 2.02 11.67
C ALA A 512 13.69 2.08 13.19
N LEU A 513 12.86 1.37 13.97
CA LEU A 513 13.21 1.06 15.37
C LEU A 513 14.53 0.26 15.41
N PRO A 514 15.39 0.43 16.44
CA PRO A 514 16.54 -0.45 16.62
C PRO A 514 16.06 -1.90 16.75
N SER A 515 16.67 -2.79 15.95
CA SER A 515 16.19 -4.17 15.72
C SER A 515 15.98 -5.00 16.98
N GLY A 516 16.71 -4.71 18.07
CA GLY A 516 16.55 -5.37 19.35
C GLY A 516 15.18 -5.19 20.00
N VAL A 517 14.59 -3.98 19.96
CA VAL A 517 13.29 -3.70 20.60
C VAL A 517 12.17 -4.42 19.83
N VAL A 518 12.20 -4.32 18.50
CA VAL A 518 11.24 -5.01 17.63
C VAL A 518 11.33 -6.52 17.81
N LEU A 519 12.54 -7.09 17.95
CA LEU A 519 12.74 -8.52 18.20
C LEU A 519 12.18 -8.95 19.57
N SER A 520 12.32 -8.14 20.62
CA SER A 520 11.71 -8.42 21.93
C SER A 520 10.18 -8.43 21.87
N ILE A 521 9.57 -7.46 21.16
CA ILE A 521 8.11 -7.39 20.98
C ILE A 521 7.62 -8.54 20.09
N ASP A 522 8.33 -8.84 18.99
CA ASP A 522 8.05 -9.98 18.11
C ASP A 522 8.04 -11.30 18.88
N THR A 523 9.04 -11.52 19.74
CA THR A 523 9.18 -12.76 20.52
C THR A 523 8.09 -12.89 21.59
N ALA A 524 7.58 -11.78 22.14
CA ALA A 524 6.54 -11.80 23.17
C ALA A 524 5.11 -11.87 22.59
N ILE A 525 4.80 -11.09 21.56
CA ILE A 525 3.42 -10.88 21.09
C ILE A 525 3.07 -11.80 19.91
N MET A 526 3.95 -11.95 18.92
CA MET A 526 3.59 -12.67 17.69
C MET A 526 3.30 -14.17 17.91
N PRO A 527 4.06 -14.92 18.74
CA PRO A 527 3.73 -16.30 19.06
C PRO A 527 2.34 -16.44 19.69
N LEU A 528 1.96 -15.55 20.61
CA LEU A 528 0.66 -15.63 21.30
C LEU A 528 -0.51 -15.40 20.34
N LEU A 529 -0.45 -14.34 19.51
CA LEU A 529 -1.52 -14.05 18.54
C LEU A 529 -1.60 -15.12 17.44
N THR A 530 -0.46 -15.61 16.96
CA THR A 530 -0.40 -16.63 15.90
C THR A 530 -0.86 -18.00 16.44
N LEU A 531 -0.52 -18.35 17.68
CA LEU A 531 -0.97 -19.59 18.33
C LEU A 531 -2.45 -19.53 18.68
N GLY A 532 -2.97 -18.38 19.11
CA GLY A 532 -4.40 -18.18 19.33
C GLY A 532 -5.21 -18.30 18.03
N PHE A 533 -4.73 -17.71 16.93
CA PHE A 533 -5.38 -17.86 15.63
C PHE A 533 -5.26 -19.29 15.07
N TYR A 534 -4.13 -19.96 15.30
CA TYR A 534 -3.97 -21.39 15.03
C TYR A 534 -4.99 -22.25 15.81
N ALA A 535 -5.18 -22.00 17.11
CA ALA A 535 -6.14 -22.73 17.93
C ALA A 535 -7.61 -22.50 17.48
N LEU A 536 -7.97 -21.26 17.16
CA LEU A 536 -9.28 -20.89 16.62
C LEU A 536 -9.54 -21.55 15.25
N GLN A 537 -8.53 -21.59 14.36
CA GLN A 537 -8.66 -22.28 13.08
C GLN A 537 -8.61 -23.81 13.21
N LEU A 538 -7.95 -24.36 14.25
CA LEU A 538 -8.08 -25.77 14.61
C LEU A 538 -9.52 -26.10 15.04
N ASP A 539 -10.18 -25.27 15.84
CA ASP A 539 -11.57 -25.54 16.25
C ASP A 539 -12.53 -25.50 15.05
N ARG A 540 -12.45 -24.46 14.22
CA ARG A 540 -13.24 -24.38 12.99
C ARG A 540 -13.04 -25.58 12.06
N GLY A 541 -11.81 -26.12 12.01
CA GLY A 541 -11.45 -27.29 11.23
C GLY A 541 -11.77 -28.64 11.89
N ASN A 542 -11.88 -28.71 13.21
CA ASN A 542 -11.98 -29.99 13.95
C ASN A 542 -13.17 -30.84 13.49
N ILE A 543 -14.29 -30.18 13.20
CA ILE A 543 -15.54 -30.82 12.85
C ILE A 543 -15.50 -31.44 11.44
N GLY A 544 -14.68 -30.89 10.54
CA GLY A 544 -14.41 -31.47 9.23
C GLY A 544 -13.65 -32.80 9.33
N ASN A 545 -12.78 -32.95 10.33
CA ASN A 545 -12.11 -34.21 10.63
C ASN A 545 -13.02 -35.18 11.39
N ALA A 546 -13.83 -34.68 12.33
CA ALA A 546 -14.78 -35.51 13.09
C ALA A 546 -15.80 -36.22 12.17
N LEU A 547 -16.20 -35.60 11.05
CA LEU A 547 -17.01 -36.22 10.00
C LEU A 547 -16.37 -37.46 9.33
N THR A 548 -15.06 -37.70 9.50
CA THR A 548 -14.39 -38.91 8.98
C THR A 548 -14.56 -40.14 9.88
N ASP A 549 -15.21 -39.98 11.02
CA ASP A 549 -15.53 -41.02 12.01
C ASP A 549 -17.05 -41.03 12.31
N PHE A 550 -17.50 -41.76 13.33
CA PHE A 550 -18.92 -41.93 13.64
C PHE A 550 -19.67 -40.69 14.20
N PHE A 551 -19.11 -39.48 14.12
CA PHE A 551 -19.64 -38.24 14.74
C PHE A 551 -21.14 -37.99 14.54
N LEU A 552 -21.66 -38.13 13.31
CA LEU A 552 -23.09 -37.92 13.02
C LEU A 552 -23.99 -38.92 13.77
N ARG A 553 -23.52 -40.16 13.94
CA ARG A 553 -24.20 -41.23 14.69
C ARG A 553 -24.13 -41.00 16.20
N ASP A 554 -22.98 -40.57 16.70
CA ASP A 554 -22.73 -40.40 18.13
C ASP A 554 -23.43 -39.16 18.71
N VAL A 555 -23.59 -38.10 17.92
CA VAL A 555 -24.38 -36.89 18.28
C VAL A 555 -25.86 -37.04 17.91
N GLY A 556 -26.20 -37.96 17.00
CA GLY A 556 -27.57 -38.25 16.57
C GLY A 556 -28.15 -37.20 15.62
N ILE A 557 -27.34 -36.68 14.69
CA ILE A 557 -27.73 -35.59 13.77
C ILE A 557 -27.59 -35.98 12.30
N THR A 558 -28.48 -35.46 11.47
CA THR A 558 -28.46 -35.65 10.01
C THR A 558 -27.49 -34.70 9.32
N GLN A 559 -27.06 -35.02 8.09
CA GLN A 559 -26.21 -34.14 7.28
C GLN A 559 -26.83 -32.74 7.04
N ASN A 560 -28.16 -32.65 6.92
CA ASN A 560 -28.83 -31.36 6.75
C ASN A 560 -28.78 -30.53 8.04
N GLN A 561 -29.00 -31.15 9.21
CA GLN A 561 -28.84 -30.48 10.50
C GLN A 561 -27.38 -30.06 10.71
N PHE A 562 -26.41 -30.92 10.39
CA PHE A 562 -24.99 -30.57 10.39
C PHE A 562 -24.72 -29.30 9.58
N ASN A 563 -25.20 -29.23 8.33
CA ASN A 563 -25.01 -28.07 7.46
C ASN A 563 -25.61 -26.78 8.05
N VAL A 564 -26.75 -26.86 8.75
CA VAL A 564 -27.32 -25.71 9.49
C VAL A 564 -26.40 -25.29 10.65
N GLY A 565 -25.88 -26.24 11.43
CA GLY A 565 -24.92 -25.96 12.50
C GLY A 565 -23.60 -25.35 12.00
N GLN A 566 -23.17 -25.66 10.78
CA GLN A 566 -22.03 -25.00 10.12
C GLN A 566 -22.31 -23.53 9.77
N GLN A 567 -23.57 -23.14 9.52
CA GLN A 567 -23.95 -21.76 9.22
C GLN A 567 -24.19 -20.92 10.49
N LEU A 568 -24.57 -21.55 11.61
CA LEU A 568 -24.78 -20.86 12.89
C LEU A 568 -23.49 -20.25 13.48
N LEU A 569 -22.31 -20.84 13.22
CA LEU A 569 -21.04 -20.29 13.71
C LEU A 569 -20.69 -18.95 13.03
N PRO A 570 -20.66 -18.84 11.68
CA PRO A 570 -20.51 -17.54 11.01
C PRO A 570 -21.60 -16.51 11.40
N LEU A 571 -22.84 -16.96 11.63
CA LEU A 571 -23.91 -16.07 12.09
C LEU A 571 -23.61 -15.47 13.48
N GLY A 572 -23.14 -16.28 14.42
CA GLY A 572 -22.69 -15.81 15.74
C GLY A 572 -21.54 -14.80 15.64
N ILE A 573 -20.58 -15.04 14.73
CA ILE A 573 -19.49 -14.09 14.46
C ILE A 573 -20.05 -12.74 13.99
N ILE A 574 -20.86 -12.72 12.93
CA ILE A 574 -21.40 -11.49 12.33
C ILE A 574 -22.16 -10.64 13.37
N ILE A 575 -22.91 -11.28 14.26
CA ILE A 575 -23.69 -10.59 15.31
C ILE A 575 -22.78 -9.91 16.34
N LEU A 576 -21.72 -10.58 16.80
CA LEU A 576 -20.84 -10.05 17.84
C LEU A 576 -19.58 -9.35 17.33
N GLU A 577 -19.23 -9.40 16.05
CA GLU A 577 -17.99 -8.80 15.53
C GLU A 577 -17.93 -7.28 15.80
N MET A 578 -18.99 -6.53 15.48
CA MET A 578 -19.01 -5.08 15.77
C MET A 578 -19.07 -4.78 17.29
N PRO A 579 -20.00 -5.34 18.08
CA PRO A 579 -20.04 -5.08 19.54
C PRO A 579 -18.76 -5.52 20.26
N SER A 580 -18.15 -6.64 19.86
CA SER A 580 -16.93 -7.16 20.47
C SER A 580 -15.74 -6.22 20.23
N ASN A 581 -15.62 -5.63 19.04
CA ASN A 581 -14.59 -4.62 18.77
C ASN A 581 -14.83 -3.30 19.53
N LEU A 582 -16.08 -2.95 19.85
CA LEU A 582 -16.39 -1.82 20.75
C LEU A 582 -16.01 -2.10 22.21
N VAL A 583 -16.19 -3.33 22.70
CA VAL A 583 -15.76 -3.73 24.05
C VAL A 583 -14.24 -3.80 24.16
N LEU A 584 -13.55 -4.34 23.14
CA LEU A 584 -12.09 -4.34 23.00
C LEU A 584 -11.50 -2.94 23.22
N TYR A 585 -12.13 -1.90 22.65
CA TYR A 585 -11.69 -0.52 22.80
C TYR A 585 -11.79 0.01 24.24
N ARG A 586 -12.76 -0.49 25.04
CA ARG A 586 -13.01 -0.03 26.41
C ARG A 586 -12.18 -0.75 27.47
N ILE A 587 -11.97 -2.07 27.34
CA ILE A 587 -11.29 -2.87 28.37
C ILE A 587 -9.87 -3.32 27.98
N GLY A 588 -9.47 -3.06 26.74
CA GLY A 588 -8.14 -3.38 26.21
C GLY A 588 -7.97 -4.84 25.74
N PRO A 589 -6.99 -5.10 24.85
CA PRO A 589 -6.82 -6.40 24.21
C PRO A 589 -6.42 -7.53 25.15
N VAL A 590 -5.64 -7.23 26.20
CA VAL A 590 -5.14 -8.27 27.13
C VAL A 590 -6.29 -8.95 27.88
N LEU A 591 -7.24 -8.17 28.40
CA LEU A 591 -8.39 -8.70 29.14
C LEU A 591 -9.45 -9.29 28.20
N TRP A 592 -9.70 -8.64 27.06
CA TRP A 592 -10.77 -9.08 26.15
C TRP A 592 -10.41 -10.33 25.34
N LEU A 593 -9.21 -10.39 24.76
CA LEU A 593 -8.77 -11.56 23.99
C LEU A 593 -8.55 -12.77 24.91
N GLY A 594 -8.01 -12.55 26.12
CA GLY A 594 -7.91 -13.59 27.15
C GLY A 594 -9.29 -14.11 27.61
N GLY A 595 -10.27 -13.21 27.78
CA GLY A 595 -11.64 -13.57 28.12
C GLY A 595 -12.34 -14.42 27.05
N GLN A 596 -12.17 -14.08 25.77
CA GLN A 596 -12.73 -14.85 24.65
C GLN A 596 -12.20 -16.28 24.60
N MET A 597 -10.91 -16.50 24.87
CA MET A 597 -10.29 -17.83 24.84
C MET A 597 -10.73 -18.76 25.97
N MET A 598 -11.42 -18.25 27.00
CA MET A 598 -11.95 -19.04 28.12
C MET A 598 -13.42 -19.48 27.95
N ALA A 599 -14.09 -19.09 26.86
CA ALA A 599 -15.49 -19.46 26.59
C ALA A 599 -15.60 -20.88 26.00
N TRP A 600 -15.64 -21.91 26.85
CA TRP A 600 -15.77 -23.32 26.44
C TRP A 600 -17.19 -23.87 26.68
N THR A 601 -17.64 -24.83 25.87
CA THR A 601 -18.93 -25.53 26.07
C THR A 601 -18.83 -27.02 25.75
N PHE A 602 -19.60 -27.86 26.46
CA PHE A 602 -19.73 -29.30 26.22
C PHE A 602 -21.04 -29.61 25.48
N GLN A 603 -21.06 -30.67 24.65
CA GLN A 603 -22.24 -31.05 23.85
C GLN A 603 -22.68 -32.50 24.05
N LYS A 604 -24.00 -32.72 24.07
CA LYS A 604 -24.67 -33.96 23.64
C LYS A 604 -26.05 -33.64 23.02
N GLY A 605 -26.34 -34.20 21.84
CA GLY A 605 -27.62 -34.06 21.14
C GLY A 605 -27.79 -32.79 20.29
N LEU A 606 -28.81 -32.80 19.41
CA LEU A 606 -29.06 -31.78 18.38
C LEU A 606 -29.16 -30.34 18.90
N ALA A 607 -29.88 -30.12 20.01
CA ALA A 607 -30.03 -28.79 20.58
C ALA A 607 -28.71 -28.24 21.12
N ALA A 608 -27.92 -29.08 21.80
CA ALA A 608 -26.59 -28.70 22.28
C ALA A 608 -25.63 -28.42 21.11
N TYR A 609 -25.74 -29.18 20.00
CA TYR A 609 -24.97 -28.92 18.79
C TYR A 609 -25.23 -27.52 18.22
N PHE A 610 -26.50 -27.12 18.01
CA PHE A 610 -26.82 -25.78 17.51
C PHE A 610 -26.42 -24.67 18.49
N VAL A 611 -26.73 -24.84 19.78
CA VAL A 611 -26.41 -23.85 20.82
C VAL A 611 -24.89 -23.65 20.93
N THR A 612 -24.09 -24.71 20.96
CA THR A 612 -22.63 -24.57 20.98
C THR A 612 -22.08 -23.96 19.70
N ARG A 613 -22.50 -24.37 18.50
CA ARG A 613 -21.97 -23.76 17.26
C ARG A 613 -22.25 -22.25 17.21
N PHE A 614 -23.40 -21.82 17.69
CA PHE A 614 -23.75 -20.40 17.82
C PHE A 614 -22.93 -19.68 18.91
N LEU A 615 -22.87 -20.23 20.14
CA LEU A 615 -22.10 -19.66 21.25
C LEU A 615 -20.59 -19.59 20.97
N LEU A 616 -20.05 -20.56 20.21
CA LEU A 616 -18.65 -20.56 19.80
C LEU A 616 -18.37 -19.48 18.76
N GLY A 617 -19.27 -19.29 17.79
CA GLY A 617 -19.23 -18.14 16.88
C GLY A 617 -19.28 -16.80 17.61
N LEU A 618 -20.12 -16.68 18.64
CA LEU A 618 -20.20 -15.50 19.51
C LEU A 618 -18.90 -15.28 20.30
N GLY A 619 -18.29 -16.33 20.84
CA GLY A 619 -17.04 -16.26 21.61
C GLY A 619 -15.80 -15.90 20.77
N GLU A 620 -15.72 -16.41 19.54
CA GLU A 620 -14.59 -16.15 18.63
C GLU A 620 -14.66 -14.80 17.90
N ALA A 621 -15.82 -14.13 17.88
CA ALA A 621 -16.14 -13.03 16.97
C ALA A 621 -15.12 -11.88 16.96
N GLY A 622 -14.52 -11.57 18.13
CA GLY A 622 -13.56 -10.47 18.26
C GLY A 622 -12.10 -10.83 18.07
N PHE A 623 -11.73 -12.12 17.97
CA PHE A 623 -10.34 -12.52 18.11
C PHE A 623 -9.47 -12.07 16.93
N ILE A 624 -9.94 -12.26 15.70
CA ILE A 624 -9.23 -11.86 14.48
C ILE A 624 -9.12 -10.32 14.39
N PRO A 625 -10.21 -9.53 14.37
CA PRO A 625 -10.10 -8.07 14.31
C PRO A 625 -9.37 -7.48 15.52
N GLY A 626 -9.54 -8.04 16.72
CA GLY A 626 -8.83 -7.60 17.91
C GLY A 626 -7.33 -7.93 17.91
N SER A 627 -6.92 -9.05 17.31
CA SER A 627 -5.50 -9.37 17.08
C SER A 627 -4.88 -8.44 16.05
N LEU A 628 -5.57 -8.17 14.93
CA LEU A 628 -5.11 -7.24 13.90
C LEU A 628 -4.99 -5.82 14.46
N TYR A 629 -5.98 -5.35 15.23
CA TYR A 629 -5.94 -4.09 15.96
C TYR A 629 -4.76 -4.02 16.93
N THR A 630 -4.52 -5.09 17.69
CA THR A 630 -3.35 -5.19 18.59
C THR A 630 -2.05 -5.04 17.82
N ILE A 631 -1.88 -5.72 16.67
CA ILE A 631 -0.69 -5.58 15.81
C ILE A 631 -0.57 -4.13 15.29
N THR A 632 -1.66 -3.45 14.91
CA THR A 632 -1.61 -2.03 14.50
C THR A 632 -1.28 -1.05 15.64
N ARG A 633 -1.45 -1.46 16.90
CA ARG A 633 -1.09 -0.65 18.09
C ARG A 633 0.36 -0.85 18.53
N TRP A 634 0.95 -2.03 18.28
CA TRP A 634 2.30 -2.38 18.74
C TRP A 634 3.41 -2.28 17.68
N TYR A 635 3.08 -2.18 16.38
CA TYR A 635 4.05 -2.16 15.29
C TYR A 635 3.82 -1.03 14.28
N LYS A 636 4.88 -0.52 13.66
CA LYS A 636 4.81 0.55 12.64
C LYS A 636 4.10 0.07 11.36
N ARG A 637 3.48 0.99 10.60
CA ARG A 637 2.71 0.66 9.38
C ARG A 637 3.47 -0.14 8.31
N ASN A 638 4.78 0.06 8.19
CA ASN A 638 5.68 -0.70 7.30
C ASN A 638 6.07 -2.09 7.87
N GLU A 639 5.98 -2.25 9.18
CA GLU A 639 6.24 -3.48 9.95
C GLU A 639 4.98 -4.36 10.08
N THR A 640 3.79 -3.74 10.05
CA THR A 640 2.47 -4.38 10.19
C THR A 640 2.24 -5.45 9.13
N SER A 641 2.48 -5.17 7.84
CA SER A 641 2.15 -6.10 6.75
C SER A 641 2.87 -7.45 6.87
N LYS A 642 4.16 -7.44 7.24
CA LYS A 642 4.92 -8.68 7.47
C LYS A 642 4.35 -9.48 8.64
N ARG A 643 3.84 -8.80 9.67
CA ARG A 643 3.27 -9.41 10.88
C ARG A 643 1.84 -9.90 10.70
N PHE A 644 1.05 -9.24 9.85
CA PHE A 644 -0.19 -9.80 9.34
C PHE A 644 0.08 -11.11 8.58
N SER A 645 1.10 -11.17 7.72
CA SER A 645 1.47 -12.44 7.04
C SER A 645 1.90 -13.53 8.03
N ILE A 646 2.66 -13.20 9.09
CA ILE A 646 3.04 -14.16 10.14
C ILE A 646 1.81 -14.60 10.96
N PHE A 647 0.91 -13.68 11.32
CA PHE A 647 -0.35 -13.99 12.01
C PHE A 647 -1.20 -14.95 11.17
N PHE A 648 -1.44 -14.63 9.90
CA PHE A 648 -2.22 -15.48 8.99
C PHE A 648 -1.57 -16.83 8.68
N LEU A 649 -0.26 -17.01 8.92
CA LEU A 649 0.40 -18.31 8.88
C LEU A 649 -0.21 -19.29 9.90
N GLY A 650 -0.79 -18.81 11.00
CA GLY A 650 -1.52 -19.63 11.97
C GLY A 650 -2.67 -20.44 11.33
N ASN A 651 -3.40 -19.86 10.38
CA ASN A 651 -4.43 -20.58 9.61
C ASN A 651 -3.85 -21.66 8.69
N MET A 652 -2.75 -21.36 8.00
CA MET A 652 -2.07 -22.31 7.12
C MET A 652 -1.50 -23.49 7.92
N LEU A 653 -0.89 -23.21 9.07
CA LEU A 653 -0.39 -24.22 10.00
C LEU A 653 -1.53 -25.08 10.56
N ALA A 654 -2.63 -24.48 11.01
CA ALA A 654 -3.80 -25.21 11.51
C ALA A 654 -4.38 -26.11 10.42
N SER A 655 -4.53 -25.60 9.19
CA SER A 655 -5.00 -26.39 8.04
C SER A 655 -4.08 -27.58 7.72
N ALA A 656 -2.76 -27.41 7.88
CA ALA A 656 -1.78 -28.46 7.61
C ALA A 656 -1.69 -29.52 8.74
N THR A 657 -1.86 -29.13 10.01
CA THR A 657 -1.72 -30.03 11.16
C THR A 657 -3.03 -30.64 11.64
N SER A 658 -4.19 -30.00 11.45
CA SER A 658 -5.48 -30.41 12.01
C SER A 658 -5.82 -31.87 11.68
N GLY A 659 -5.68 -32.28 10.42
CA GLY A 659 -5.92 -33.66 9.99
C GLY A 659 -4.93 -34.68 10.55
N LEU A 660 -3.66 -34.30 10.77
CA LEU A 660 -2.64 -35.15 11.38
C LEU A 660 -2.87 -35.32 12.89
N ILE A 661 -3.25 -34.24 13.57
CA ILE A 661 -3.62 -34.26 15.00
C ILE A 661 -4.87 -35.11 15.18
N ALA A 662 -5.90 -34.92 14.34
CA ALA A 662 -7.09 -35.74 14.34
C ALA A 662 -6.74 -37.22 14.10
N PHE A 663 -5.96 -37.56 13.07
CA PHE A 663 -5.52 -38.93 12.83
C PHE A 663 -4.80 -39.56 14.03
N GLY A 664 -3.96 -38.79 14.73
CA GLY A 664 -3.30 -39.23 15.97
C GLY A 664 -4.31 -39.50 17.09
N ILE A 665 -5.29 -38.60 17.28
CA ILE A 665 -6.36 -38.78 18.27
C ILE A 665 -7.23 -39.99 17.93
N HIS A 666 -7.62 -40.19 16.67
CA HIS A 666 -8.42 -41.34 16.24
C HIS A 666 -7.65 -42.68 16.33
N THR A 667 -6.33 -42.70 16.11
CA THR A 667 -5.51 -43.92 16.32
C THR A 667 -5.35 -44.23 17.80
N VAL A 668 -5.09 -43.25 18.65
CA VAL A 668 -5.08 -43.41 20.13
C VAL A 668 -6.45 -43.82 20.66
N HIS A 669 -7.54 -43.24 20.16
CA HIS A 669 -8.90 -43.65 20.50
C HIS A 669 -9.20 -45.08 20.05
N LYS A 670 -8.73 -45.50 18.87
CA LYS A 670 -8.81 -46.90 18.42
C LYS A 670 -7.98 -47.82 19.32
N GLU A 671 -6.79 -47.44 19.79
CA GLU A 671 -6.02 -48.24 20.75
C GLU A 671 -6.70 -48.33 22.12
N TYR A 672 -7.27 -47.25 22.65
CA TYR A 672 -8.06 -47.29 23.89
C TYR A 672 -9.39 -48.03 23.74
N CYS A 673 -10.05 -47.96 22.58
CA CYS A 673 -11.18 -48.83 22.27
C CYS A 673 -10.73 -50.29 22.14
N CYS A 674 -9.56 -50.59 21.59
CA CYS A 674 -9.02 -51.96 21.54
C CYS A 674 -8.57 -52.47 22.93
N LEU A 675 -8.10 -51.59 23.83
CA LEU A 675 -7.77 -51.92 25.21
C LEU A 675 -9.03 -52.08 26.08
N GLY A 676 -10.03 -51.22 25.90
CA GLY A 676 -11.35 -51.34 26.51
C GLY A 676 -12.12 -52.56 25.98
N GLN A 677 -12.01 -52.86 24.68
CA GLN A 677 -12.48 -54.11 24.09
C GLN A 677 -11.68 -55.31 24.57
N ARG A 678 -10.38 -55.20 24.87
CA ARG A 678 -9.61 -56.27 25.54
C ARG A 678 -10.12 -56.52 26.95
N ALA A 679 -10.37 -55.49 27.75
CA ALA A 679 -10.99 -55.64 29.07
C ALA A 679 -12.41 -56.24 28.98
N HIS A 680 -13.21 -55.81 27.99
CA HIS A 680 -14.51 -56.43 27.69
C HIS A 680 -14.39 -57.87 27.15
N LEU A 681 -13.32 -58.20 26.43
CA LEU A 681 -13.03 -59.56 25.96
C LEU A 681 -12.59 -60.46 27.12
N ASP A 682 -11.78 -59.99 28.05
CA ASP A 682 -11.40 -60.76 29.25
C ASP A 682 -12.62 -61.00 30.17
N HIS A 683 -13.55 -60.05 30.25
CA HIS A 683 -14.87 -60.28 30.87
C HIS A 683 -15.71 -61.28 30.06
N CYS A 684 -15.85 -61.11 28.74
CA CYS A 684 -16.62 -62.02 27.88
C CYS A 684 -16.02 -63.44 27.79
N VAL A 685 -14.72 -63.62 28.00
CA VAL A 685 -14.05 -64.93 27.99
C VAL A 685 -14.32 -65.69 29.29
N ARG A 686 -14.58 -64.99 30.41
CA ARG A 686 -15.09 -65.64 31.64
C ARG A 686 -16.57 -66.03 31.48
N ASP A 687 -17.41 -65.17 30.92
CA ASP A 687 -18.85 -65.46 30.79
C ASP A 687 -19.16 -66.48 29.67
N LYS A 688 -18.31 -66.60 28.64
CA LYS A 688 -18.46 -67.63 27.59
C LYS A 688 -17.97 -69.03 27.99
N ALA A 689 -17.45 -69.24 29.19
CA ALA A 689 -17.11 -70.57 29.70
C ALA A 689 -18.35 -71.39 30.15
N ALA A 690 -19.51 -70.74 30.35
CA ALA A 690 -20.76 -71.42 30.73
C ALA A 690 -21.65 -71.83 29.54
N ALA A 691 -21.43 -71.25 28.35
CA ALA A 691 -22.12 -71.63 27.12
C ALA A 691 -21.39 -72.82 26.45
N ALA A 692 -21.51 -73.98 27.09
CA ALA A 692 -20.81 -75.19 26.69
C ALA A 692 -21.15 -75.66 25.27
N ALA A 693 -20.08 -75.93 24.52
CA ALA A 693 -19.86 -77.18 23.78
C ALA A 693 -20.97 -77.73 22.86
N THR A 694 -20.72 -77.67 21.55
CA THR A 694 -20.56 -78.90 20.75
C THR A 694 -19.78 -78.63 19.45
N SER A 695 -18.69 -79.39 19.27
CA SER A 695 -17.99 -79.75 18.00
C SER A 695 -17.90 -78.75 16.82
N THR A 696 -16.75 -78.45 16.22
CA THR A 696 -15.36 -78.93 16.40
C THR A 696 -14.43 -78.06 15.54
N GLY A 697 -13.20 -77.78 15.99
CA GLY A 697 -12.13 -77.32 15.07
C GLY A 697 -11.42 -76.00 15.38
N CYS A 698 -10.81 -75.87 16.57
CA CYS A 698 -9.76 -74.87 16.76
C CYS A 698 -8.52 -75.18 15.90
N VAL A 699 -8.01 -74.20 15.14
CA VAL A 699 -6.55 -73.98 15.03
C VAL A 699 -6.27 -72.48 15.05
N ALA A 700 -5.86 -71.98 16.22
CA ALA A 700 -5.15 -70.71 16.28
C ALA A 700 -3.71 -70.90 15.79
N LYS A 701 -3.30 -70.19 14.74
CA LYS A 701 -1.88 -69.99 14.41
C LYS A 701 -1.61 -68.55 14.00
N LYS A 702 -1.07 -67.75 14.94
CA LYS A 702 -0.02 -66.80 14.54
C LYS A 702 1.17 -67.62 14.07
N PRO A 703 1.78 -67.25 12.94
CA PRO A 703 3.08 -66.59 13.07
C PRO A 703 3.28 -65.44 12.07
N LYS A 704 4.15 -64.48 12.42
CA LYS A 704 4.85 -63.67 11.41
C LYS A 704 5.62 -64.66 10.51
N PRO A 705 5.63 -64.46 9.18
CA PRO A 705 6.91 -64.05 8.61
C PRO A 705 6.83 -63.15 7.37
N GLN A 706 7.89 -62.35 7.21
CA GLN A 706 8.60 -62.01 5.98
C GLN A 706 7.81 -61.92 4.65
N ILE A 707 7.84 -60.73 4.06
CA ILE A 707 7.61 -60.50 2.64
C ILE A 707 8.53 -61.42 1.82
N LYS A 708 7.94 -62.33 1.04
CA LYS A 708 8.57 -62.96 -0.12
C LYS A 708 7.60 -62.87 -1.28
N SER A 709 8.06 -62.31 -2.40
CA SER A 709 7.31 -62.30 -3.65
C SER A 709 6.98 -63.73 -4.08
N LYS A 710 5.71 -63.98 -4.41
CA LYS A 710 5.28 -65.20 -5.11
C LYS A 710 4.41 -64.81 -6.30
N ALA A 711 4.60 -65.54 -7.39
CA ALA A 711 4.06 -65.22 -8.70
C ALA A 711 2.53 -65.20 -8.72
N ALA A 712 1.97 -64.28 -9.53
CA ALA A 712 0.56 -64.26 -9.87
C ALA A 712 0.16 -65.56 -10.59
N ARG A 713 -1.02 -66.10 -10.28
CA ARG A 713 -1.64 -67.15 -11.10
C ARG A 713 -2.19 -66.50 -12.39
N PRO A 714 -2.09 -67.17 -13.55
CA PRO A 714 -2.70 -66.67 -14.78
C PRO A 714 -4.23 -66.75 -14.68
N ILE A 715 -4.89 -65.60 -14.76
CA ILE A 715 -6.36 -65.51 -14.85
C ILE A 715 -6.76 -65.83 -16.29
N ARG A 716 -7.56 -66.89 -16.49
CA ARG A 716 -8.16 -67.24 -17.78
C ARG A 716 -9.47 -66.46 -17.97
N ASP A 717 -9.36 -65.30 -18.61
CA ASP A 717 -10.37 -64.56 -19.41
C ASP A 717 -10.00 -63.07 -19.38
N LEU A 718 -9.27 -62.60 -20.40
CA LEU A 718 -8.80 -61.19 -20.50
C LEU A 718 -9.66 -60.32 -21.45
N ASP A 719 -10.48 -60.95 -22.30
CA ASP A 719 -11.15 -60.30 -23.44
C ASP A 719 -12.65 -60.00 -23.23
N ARG A 720 -13.18 -60.09 -21.99
CA ARG A 720 -14.57 -59.67 -21.72
C ARG A 720 -14.64 -58.15 -21.44
N PRO A 721 -15.42 -57.38 -22.22
CA PRO A 721 -15.64 -55.96 -21.95
C PRO A 721 -16.53 -55.75 -20.71
N VAL A 722 -16.26 -54.70 -19.94
CA VAL A 722 -17.11 -54.27 -18.81
C VAL A 722 -18.05 -53.17 -19.30
N THR A 723 -19.36 -53.35 -19.12
CA THR A 723 -20.40 -52.44 -19.62
C THR A 723 -20.48 -51.14 -18.81
N SER A 724 -20.29 -50.00 -19.49
CA SER A 724 -20.50 -48.65 -18.94
C SER A 724 -21.99 -48.30 -18.83
N SER A 725 -22.36 -47.43 -17.87
CA SER A 725 -23.70 -46.84 -17.76
C SER A 725 -23.95 -45.70 -18.76
N PHE A 726 -22.91 -45.19 -19.42
CA PHE A 726 -22.98 -44.05 -20.35
C PHE A 726 -22.71 -44.51 -21.78
N LEU A 727 -23.70 -44.31 -22.66
CA LEU A 727 -23.74 -44.87 -24.02
C LEU A 727 -22.65 -44.38 -24.98
N ASP A 728 -22.06 -43.21 -24.74
CA ASP A 728 -21.06 -42.59 -25.63
C ASP A 728 -19.59 -42.88 -25.26
N PHE A 729 -19.34 -43.70 -24.23
CA PHE A 729 -17.98 -44.08 -23.81
C PHE A 729 -17.67 -45.55 -24.16
N ALA A 730 -16.57 -45.77 -24.87
CA ALA A 730 -16.12 -47.11 -25.24
C ALA A 730 -15.78 -47.96 -24.00
N ALA A 731 -16.28 -49.20 -23.98
CA ALA A 731 -16.02 -50.16 -22.90
C ALA A 731 -14.53 -50.53 -22.82
N LEU A 732 -13.98 -50.49 -21.61
CA LEU A 732 -12.57 -50.80 -21.35
C LEU A 732 -12.34 -52.30 -21.23
N ASN A 733 -11.13 -52.73 -21.58
CA ASN A 733 -10.63 -54.06 -21.28
C ASN A 733 -10.00 -54.13 -19.88
N LEU A 734 -9.85 -55.35 -19.36
CA LEU A 734 -9.38 -55.62 -18.00
C LEU A 734 -7.99 -55.00 -17.71
N GLN A 735 -7.14 -54.89 -18.73
CA GLN A 735 -5.77 -54.38 -18.62
C GLN A 735 -5.73 -52.85 -18.42
N GLN A 736 -6.67 -52.12 -19.03
CA GLN A 736 -6.83 -50.67 -18.84
C GLN A 736 -7.36 -50.34 -17.44
N CYS A 737 -8.32 -51.13 -16.92
CA CYS A 737 -8.83 -50.97 -15.55
C CYS A 737 -7.73 -51.20 -14.49
N TRP A 738 -6.87 -52.20 -14.70
CA TRP A 738 -5.70 -52.42 -13.85
C TRP A 738 -4.71 -51.25 -13.86
N LEU A 739 -4.44 -50.65 -15.03
CA LEU A 739 -3.55 -49.49 -15.14
C LEU A 739 -4.13 -48.26 -14.42
N ALA A 740 -5.44 -48.02 -14.55
CA ALA A 740 -6.15 -46.95 -13.85
C ALA A 740 -6.07 -47.12 -12.32
N TYR A 741 -6.32 -48.33 -11.81
CA TYR A 741 -6.15 -48.66 -10.39
C TYR A 741 -4.71 -48.41 -9.92
N TYR A 742 -3.71 -48.88 -10.66
CA TYR A 742 -2.29 -48.73 -10.29
C TYR A 742 -1.86 -47.26 -10.22
N ILE A 743 -2.39 -46.40 -11.09
CA ILE A 743 -2.15 -44.96 -11.05
C ILE A 743 -2.79 -44.36 -9.78
N LEU A 744 -4.06 -44.66 -9.52
CA LEU A 744 -4.77 -44.17 -8.33
C LEU A 744 -4.12 -44.62 -7.02
N ASP A 745 -3.68 -45.88 -6.94
CA ASP A 745 -2.97 -46.44 -5.79
C ASP A 745 -1.60 -45.76 -5.56
N ASN A 746 -0.84 -45.44 -6.62
CA ASN A 746 0.41 -44.68 -6.45
C ASN A 746 0.19 -43.22 -5.97
N PHE A 747 -0.95 -42.60 -6.28
CA PHE A 747 -1.25 -41.23 -5.85
C PHE A 747 -1.96 -41.14 -4.49
N HIS A 748 -2.79 -42.13 -4.14
CA HIS A 748 -3.72 -42.06 -3.00
C HIS A 748 -3.71 -43.31 -2.10
N GLY A 749 -2.94 -44.34 -2.47
CA GLY A 749 -2.49 -45.46 -1.63
C GLY A 749 -3.54 -46.05 -0.71
N ALA A 750 -3.33 -45.89 0.60
CA ALA A 750 -4.17 -46.45 1.65
C ALA A 750 -5.68 -46.21 1.43
N LYS A 751 -6.07 -45.05 0.88
CA LYS A 751 -7.48 -44.70 0.66
C LYS A 751 -8.11 -45.35 -0.57
N VAL A 752 -7.29 -45.78 -1.53
CA VAL A 752 -7.73 -46.60 -2.67
C VAL A 752 -7.81 -48.06 -2.22
N GLN A 753 -6.82 -48.54 -1.49
CA GLN A 753 -6.81 -49.91 -0.94
C GLN A 753 -7.98 -50.14 0.04
N GLU A 754 -8.29 -49.18 0.91
CA GLU A 754 -9.40 -49.26 1.89
C GLU A 754 -10.80 -49.32 1.23
N ASN A 755 -10.98 -48.70 0.05
CA ASN A 755 -12.28 -48.65 -0.63
C ASN A 755 -12.44 -49.66 -1.78
N PHE A 756 -11.35 -50.20 -2.32
CA PHE A 756 -11.39 -51.07 -3.52
C PHE A 756 -10.77 -52.46 -3.33
N ALA A 757 -10.12 -52.77 -2.21
CA ALA A 757 -9.66 -54.13 -1.89
C ALA A 757 -10.72 -54.93 -1.10
N GLU A 758 -10.93 -56.19 -1.48
CA GLU A 758 -11.70 -57.14 -0.67
C GLU A 758 -10.81 -57.79 0.41
N THR A 759 -11.45 -58.38 1.42
CA THR A 759 -10.86 -58.73 2.74
C THR A 759 -9.61 -59.62 2.76
N ASP A 760 -9.29 -60.30 1.66
CA ASP A 760 -8.11 -61.18 1.54
C ASP A 760 -6.95 -60.56 0.73
N GLY A 761 -7.00 -59.26 0.43
CA GLY A 761 -5.87 -58.50 -0.15
C GLY A 761 -5.65 -58.69 -1.65
N PHE A 762 -6.63 -59.27 -2.38
CA PHE A 762 -6.65 -59.31 -3.83
C PHE A 762 -7.82 -58.48 -4.37
N VAL A 763 -7.54 -57.63 -5.36
CA VAL A 763 -8.55 -56.83 -6.09
C VAL A 763 -9.00 -57.61 -7.33
N VAL A 764 -10.30 -57.84 -7.48
CA VAL A 764 -10.90 -58.42 -8.69
C VAL A 764 -11.61 -57.32 -9.49
N PRO A 765 -11.10 -56.89 -10.66
CA PRO A 765 -11.62 -55.69 -11.35
C PRO A 765 -13.04 -55.80 -11.91
N MET A 766 -13.65 -56.99 -11.92
CA MET A 766 -14.98 -57.23 -12.52
C MET A 766 -16.15 -56.54 -11.80
N LYS A 767 -15.93 -55.89 -10.65
CA LYS A 767 -16.97 -55.23 -9.85
C LYS A 767 -17.08 -53.71 -10.00
N TYR A 768 -16.21 -53.06 -10.78
CA TYR A 768 -16.14 -51.59 -10.83
C TYR A 768 -16.25 -51.05 -12.26
N ASP A 769 -17.48 -51.06 -12.77
CA ASP A 769 -17.98 -50.41 -13.99
C ASP A 769 -17.70 -48.90 -14.06
N LYS A 770 -17.29 -48.27 -12.95
CA LYS A 770 -17.10 -46.81 -12.81
C LYS A 770 -15.65 -46.38 -12.54
N ALA A 771 -14.67 -47.25 -12.82
CA ALA A 771 -13.25 -46.98 -12.54
C ALA A 771 -12.69 -45.75 -13.32
N ILE A 772 -13.17 -45.48 -14.54
CA ILE A 772 -12.80 -44.25 -15.26
C ILE A 772 -13.58 -43.02 -14.79
N ASP A 773 -14.85 -43.15 -14.40
CA ASP A 773 -15.59 -42.04 -13.77
C ASP A 773 -14.85 -41.54 -12.54
N ALA A 774 -14.37 -42.45 -11.68
CA ALA A 774 -13.54 -42.12 -10.52
C ALA A 774 -12.24 -41.39 -10.91
N LEU A 775 -11.60 -41.75 -12.03
CA LEU A 775 -10.34 -41.16 -12.48
C LEU A 775 -10.54 -39.77 -13.13
N VAL A 776 -11.67 -39.56 -13.84
CA VAL A 776 -12.10 -38.27 -14.37
C VAL A 776 -12.56 -37.33 -13.25
N VAL A 777 -13.34 -37.83 -12.29
CA VAL A 777 -13.77 -37.07 -11.11
C VAL A 777 -12.56 -36.70 -10.23
N ALA A 778 -11.58 -37.59 -10.05
CA ALA A 778 -10.34 -37.27 -9.34
C ALA A 778 -9.53 -36.17 -10.05
N ALA A 779 -9.45 -36.21 -11.39
CA ALA A 779 -8.77 -35.18 -12.18
C ALA A 779 -9.49 -33.81 -12.11
N LEU A 780 -10.84 -33.79 -12.16
CA LEU A 780 -11.65 -32.57 -12.03
C LEU A 780 -11.64 -32.00 -10.59
N SER A 781 -11.62 -32.88 -9.58
CA SER A 781 -11.55 -32.52 -8.16
C SER A 781 -10.25 -31.81 -7.77
N GLN A 782 -9.14 -32.07 -8.47
CA GLN A 782 -7.91 -31.29 -8.31
C GLN A 782 -7.90 -29.96 -9.07
N ALA A 783 -8.87 -29.69 -9.94
CA ALA A 783 -8.96 -28.46 -10.73
C ALA A 783 -9.82 -27.37 -10.07
N THR A 784 -10.88 -27.73 -9.33
CA THR A 784 -11.72 -26.79 -8.57
C THR A 784 -12.29 -27.43 -7.31
N SER A 785 -12.52 -26.64 -6.25
CA SER A 785 -13.14 -27.13 -5.03
C SER A 785 -14.57 -27.62 -5.30
N TRP A 786 -14.81 -28.90 -5.02
CA TRP A 786 -16.02 -29.66 -5.39
C TRP A 786 -17.36 -28.98 -5.04
N ALA A 787 -17.42 -28.18 -3.97
CA ALA A 787 -18.64 -27.50 -3.54
C ALA A 787 -19.09 -26.33 -4.47
N ASN A 788 -18.18 -25.62 -5.14
CA ASN A 788 -18.51 -24.42 -5.92
C ASN A 788 -18.94 -24.72 -7.37
N ALA A 789 -18.49 -25.84 -7.94
CA ALA A 789 -18.94 -26.26 -9.26
C ALA A 789 -20.39 -26.80 -9.24
N ASN A 790 -20.83 -27.41 -8.14
CA ASN A 790 -21.94 -28.35 -8.13
C ASN A 790 -23.36 -27.76 -8.13
N ARG A 791 -23.56 -26.50 -8.57
CA ARG A 791 -24.90 -25.90 -8.75
C ARG A 791 -25.11 -25.24 -10.13
N PRO A 792 -24.14 -24.48 -10.70
CA PRO A 792 -24.35 -23.86 -12.02
C PRO A 792 -23.84 -24.68 -13.20
N TRP A 793 -23.25 -25.86 -12.99
CA TRP A 793 -22.53 -26.64 -14.02
C TRP A 793 -23.22 -27.93 -14.48
N GLN A 794 -23.98 -28.63 -13.63
CA GLN A 794 -24.65 -29.88 -14.03
C GLN A 794 -25.62 -29.62 -15.20
N GLU A 795 -26.54 -28.67 -15.04
CA GLU A 795 -27.52 -28.29 -16.07
C GLU A 795 -26.87 -27.83 -17.39
N ARG A 796 -25.71 -27.16 -17.33
CA ARG A 796 -25.05 -26.60 -18.53
C ARG A 796 -24.21 -27.61 -19.32
N ILE A 797 -23.61 -28.59 -18.66
CA ILE A 797 -22.89 -29.67 -19.35
C ILE A 797 -23.89 -30.67 -19.96
N GLU A 798 -24.95 -31.02 -19.22
CA GLU A 798 -26.00 -31.93 -19.70
C GLU A 798 -26.76 -31.37 -20.92
N GLN A 799 -26.88 -30.04 -21.05
CA GLN A 799 -27.54 -29.38 -22.19
C GLN A 799 -26.59 -28.99 -23.34
N GLY A 800 -25.26 -28.96 -23.12
CA GLY A 800 -24.31 -28.27 -24.02
C GLY A 800 -23.21 -29.14 -24.66
N GLY A 801 -23.01 -30.39 -24.21
CA GLY A 801 -22.08 -31.33 -24.84
C GLY A 801 -20.61 -30.89 -24.91
N ILE A 802 -19.86 -31.48 -25.85
CA ILE A 802 -18.40 -31.34 -25.99
C ILE A 802 -17.95 -29.89 -26.21
N GLU A 803 -18.79 -29.03 -26.80
CA GLU A 803 -18.41 -27.67 -27.18
C GLU A 803 -18.30 -26.72 -25.97
N GLN A 804 -19.20 -26.83 -24.97
CA GLN A 804 -19.05 -26.11 -23.71
C GLN A 804 -17.82 -26.59 -22.91
N LEU A 805 -17.53 -27.90 -22.93
CA LEU A 805 -16.34 -28.46 -22.29
C LEU A 805 -15.04 -27.89 -22.88
N GLN A 806 -14.98 -27.68 -24.21
CA GLN A 806 -13.83 -27.05 -24.87
C GLN A 806 -13.71 -25.56 -24.54
N ASN A 807 -14.81 -24.82 -24.43
CA ASN A 807 -14.78 -23.41 -24.04
C ASN A 807 -14.33 -23.23 -22.57
N ALA A 808 -14.74 -24.12 -21.66
CA ALA A 808 -14.29 -24.12 -20.26
C ALA A 808 -12.77 -24.40 -20.10
N LEU A 809 -12.13 -25.02 -21.09
CA LEU A 809 -10.71 -25.35 -21.11
C LEU A 809 -9.84 -24.35 -21.89
N ARG A 810 -10.40 -23.20 -22.33
CA ARG A 810 -9.64 -22.18 -23.07
C ARG A 810 -8.59 -21.46 -22.20
N PRO A 811 -7.49 -20.95 -22.79
CA PRO A 811 -6.34 -20.48 -22.01
C PRO A 811 -6.59 -19.09 -21.43
N GLY A 812 -6.81 -19.01 -20.11
CA GLY A 812 -7.12 -17.75 -19.43
C GLY A 812 -6.97 -17.77 -17.91
N GLY A 813 -6.08 -18.60 -17.34
CA GLY A 813 -5.89 -18.66 -15.89
C GLY A 813 -4.95 -19.77 -15.39
N MET A 814 -3.71 -19.38 -15.06
CA MET A 814 -2.72 -20.11 -14.23
C MET A 814 -2.22 -21.54 -14.62
N GLN A 815 -0.89 -21.70 -14.50
CA GLN A 815 -0.11 -22.95 -14.57
C GLN A 815 -0.01 -23.69 -15.93
N ASN A 816 0.78 -23.08 -16.83
CA ASN A 816 1.27 -23.61 -18.11
C ASN A 816 1.97 -25.00 -18.10
N ARG A 817 2.22 -25.62 -16.93
CA ARG A 817 2.70 -27.03 -16.85
C ARG A 817 1.57 -28.04 -16.66
N LYS A 818 0.55 -27.74 -15.84
CA LYS A 818 -0.56 -28.68 -15.54
C LYS A 818 -1.50 -28.85 -16.73
N SER A 819 -1.93 -27.73 -17.33
CA SER A 819 -2.68 -27.73 -18.59
C SER A 819 -1.94 -28.55 -19.66
N LYS A 820 -0.65 -28.25 -19.88
CA LYS A 820 0.18 -28.94 -20.87
C LYS A 820 0.32 -30.45 -20.59
N LEU A 821 0.39 -30.88 -19.33
CA LEU A 821 0.38 -32.29 -18.96
C LEU A 821 -0.97 -32.96 -19.27
N LEU A 822 -2.08 -32.33 -18.85
CA LEU A 822 -3.44 -32.83 -19.08
C LEU A 822 -3.77 -32.93 -20.57
N THR A 823 -3.43 -31.89 -21.36
CA THR A 823 -3.61 -31.91 -22.82
C THR A 823 -2.71 -32.93 -23.50
N THR A 824 -1.52 -33.22 -22.97
CA THR A 824 -0.66 -34.29 -23.49
C THR A 824 -1.26 -35.66 -23.20
N LEU A 825 -1.75 -35.88 -21.98
CA LEU A 825 -2.38 -37.14 -21.56
C LEU A 825 -3.68 -37.42 -22.34
N LEU A 826 -4.52 -36.41 -22.55
CA LEU A 826 -5.70 -36.48 -23.42
C LEU A 826 -5.34 -36.71 -24.90
N ARG A 827 -4.22 -36.15 -25.38
CA ARG A 827 -3.75 -36.35 -26.76
C ARG A 827 -3.18 -37.77 -26.95
N ASP A 828 -2.50 -38.31 -25.94
CA ASP A 828 -2.01 -39.69 -25.91
C ASP A 828 -3.17 -40.71 -25.85
N VAL A 829 -4.20 -40.44 -25.05
CA VAL A 829 -5.44 -41.26 -25.02
C VAL A 829 -6.14 -41.19 -26.38
N LYS A 830 -6.29 -39.99 -26.96
CA LYS A 830 -6.88 -39.82 -28.30
C LYS A 830 -6.07 -40.54 -29.39
N ALA A 831 -4.74 -40.50 -29.33
CA ALA A 831 -3.86 -41.17 -30.29
C ALA A 831 -3.86 -42.72 -30.16
N ARG A 832 -4.24 -43.27 -29.00
CA ARG A 832 -4.34 -44.72 -28.78
C ARG A 832 -5.73 -45.30 -29.09
N TYR A 833 -6.78 -44.48 -29.08
CA TYR A 833 -8.18 -44.96 -29.16
C TYR A 833 -9.09 -44.21 -30.14
N VAL A 834 -8.55 -43.37 -31.03
CA VAL A 834 -9.30 -42.90 -32.21
C VAL A 834 -8.79 -43.60 -33.46
N LYS A 835 -9.61 -44.52 -33.95
CA LYS A 835 -10.06 -44.44 -35.33
C LYS A 835 -11.51 -43.97 -35.30
#